data_AF-A0A8S3ZSM9-F1
#
_entry.id   AF-A0A8S3ZSM9-F1
#
_cell.length_a   1.000
_cell.length_b   1.000
_cell.length_c   1.000
_cell.angle_alpha   90.00
_cell.angle_beta   90.00
_cell.angle_gamma   90.00
#
_symmetry.space_group_name_H-M   'P 1'
#
loop_
_entity.id
_entity.type
_entity.pdbx_description
1 polymer ?
#
loop_
_entity_poly.entity_id
_entity_poly.type
_entity_poly.pdbx_seq_one_letter_code
_entity_poly.pdbx_strand_id
1 'polypeptide(L)'
;TLHDAVERTLKHAVEEEEKIPLSSVTNFEEVCAEIKKKLIHLRDCPSRLESPIIYHLDVGAMYPNIILTNRLQPPAIVDEETCAACDFNRPGARCQRNMPWMWRGEFMPATRNEFYRIQQQLENEKFPPLFPDGPPRAFHQLPKEEQAALEKKRLAGLTKVWKNKLGEAEKKNDAAEIKRANGLLVLYDSLQLAHKCILNSFYGYVMRKGARWYSMEMAGIVCYTGANIITKAREIVEQIGRPLELDTDGIWCVLPASFPENYTIKTDNPKKAKVTISYPGAMLNVMVKDYFTNDQYQELTDPATLTYTTRNENSIFFEVDGPYQAMILPASKEEGKKLKKRYAVFNFDGSLAELKGFEVKRRGELELIKIFQSSVFEAFLKGSSLEECYSSVAKVADYWLDVLYSKAANMPDSELFELIAENRSMSRKLDDYGNQKSTSISTAKRLAEFLGDQMVKDTGLSCRFVISKKPEGAPAEPSIRKHYLKKWLKVSDASNLDIRDILDWGYYVERLGGCIQKIITIPAALQSVSNPVPRIPHPDWLRKKMLERNDVYKQKKISEIFAPSTREKITDKAEEKSHVEDSAQEPTIRDIEDTAGGSKKTPRLVGMAISHKRKRGLSGEETGQHAAPEDWRAVLGPMPPVGKTKEERRLWVEYQKKKWAIQHQIRQENKRRRMDDTDFPADVRAGPSRGLTGFLRKTARSMMDMPWQIVQIMETSHPGQFKLWALIGSDLHAIKLNIPRTFYVNQKTPKEGEGAMWKKVHRTLPRSHPVFNLYQYDVPEDLYIKHINDITADLASPDIEGVYETQVPLEFRALVKLGCLTTVNREFARSMEGRETDTFDVNNLNFRSVAQFPYLSQGSVKHLYLYHHKCGNKAIFGLFNPAGKSASVFVFDTAIGDQMPSLGPLYTAERNAKLVQGTDEELLPPTSLTFSVSLSKTANERQKFAQLQRILTDYKREKRGPTFIAVQSAFDLTHLTNLLPEIGQFPLVPIHVTDSTTLYNVLDWQRVGCRRMLQHYVNSNIYIQSLLEQARYLHVPVGNIPQDFAMFGCDLFLARLATKHNHILWASPTHRPDLGGKEADDNRLCMELEDSSLVEMNNPGAYSTVCVDVELTSLAVNTIVE
;
A
#
# COMPACT_ATOMS: atom_id res chain seq x y z
N THR A 1 23.12 -6.24 -56.78
CA THR A 1 23.40 -6.93 -55.50
C THR A 1 22.22 -7.72 -54.99
N LEU A 2 21.17 -7.11 -54.38
CA LEU A 2 20.02 -7.89 -53.85
C LEU A 2 19.26 -8.66 -54.94
N HIS A 3 19.05 -8.02 -56.09
CA HIS A 3 18.42 -8.63 -57.27
C HIS A 3 19.14 -9.91 -57.72
N ASP A 4 20.47 -9.90 -57.73
CA ASP A 4 21.28 -11.02 -58.23
C ASP A 4 21.40 -12.14 -57.18
N ALA A 5 21.18 -11.81 -55.91
CA ALA A 5 21.24 -12.75 -54.80
C ALA A 5 19.89 -13.44 -54.47
N VAL A 6 18.76 -13.04 -55.09
CA VAL A 6 17.41 -13.53 -54.74
C VAL A 6 17.32 -15.06 -54.67
N GLU A 7 17.83 -15.76 -55.69
CA GLU A 7 17.78 -17.23 -55.75
C GLU A 7 18.61 -17.87 -54.62
N ARG A 8 19.80 -17.32 -54.36
CA ARG A 8 20.67 -17.74 -53.27
C ARG A 8 20.02 -17.51 -51.91
N THR A 9 19.36 -16.36 -51.73
CA THR A 9 18.66 -15.99 -50.50
C THR A 9 17.49 -16.91 -50.21
N LEU A 10 16.63 -17.15 -51.20
CA LEU A 10 15.48 -18.04 -51.02
C LEU A 10 15.92 -19.49 -50.83
N LYS A 11 16.95 -19.95 -51.55
CA LYS A 11 17.51 -21.28 -51.33
C LYS A 11 18.02 -21.44 -49.90
N HIS A 12 18.74 -20.44 -49.37
CA HIS A 12 19.21 -20.44 -47.98
C HIS A 12 18.04 -20.52 -46.98
N ALA A 13 17.00 -19.70 -47.17
CA ALA A 13 15.84 -19.70 -46.28
C ALA A 13 15.08 -21.04 -46.30
N VAL A 14 14.94 -21.68 -47.47
CA VAL A 14 14.27 -22.98 -47.60
C VAL A 14 15.09 -24.12 -46.98
N GLU A 15 16.36 -24.24 -47.36
CA GLU A 15 17.20 -25.40 -46.99
C GLU A 15 17.73 -25.30 -45.56
N GLU A 16 18.08 -24.11 -45.09
CA GLU A 16 18.85 -23.94 -43.83
C GLU A 16 17.98 -23.42 -42.70
N GLU A 17 17.14 -22.42 -42.94
CA GLU A 17 16.22 -21.89 -41.91
C GLU A 17 15.05 -22.86 -41.70
N GLU A 18 14.41 -23.31 -42.79
CA GLU A 18 13.20 -24.14 -42.72
C GLU A 18 13.45 -25.65 -42.77
N LYS A 19 14.68 -26.05 -43.13
CA LYS A 19 15.16 -27.45 -43.21
C LYS A 19 14.37 -28.29 -44.21
N ILE A 20 14.07 -27.71 -45.37
CA ILE A 20 13.30 -28.35 -46.44
C ILE A 20 14.21 -28.55 -47.66
N PRO A 21 14.30 -29.76 -48.24
CA PRO A 21 15.04 -29.96 -49.48
C PRO A 21 14.40 -29.16 -50.62
N LEU A 22 15.21 -28.42 -51.38
CA LEU A 22 14.73 -27.60 -52.49
C LEU A 22 13.95 -28.41 -53.54
N SER A 23 14.28 -29.70 -53.71
CA SER A 23 13.58 -30.63 -54.61
C SER A 23 12.11 -30.86 -54.27
N SER A 24 11.68 -30.53 -53.05
CA SER A 24 10.29 -30.66 -52.59
C SER A 24 9.45 -29.40 -52.78
N VAL A 25 10.02 -28.32 -53.34
CA VAL A 25 9.36 -27.03 -53.54
C VAL A 25 8.81 -26.92 -54.95
N THR A 26 7.53 -26.57 -55.09
CA THR A 26 6.84 -26.56 -56.39
C THR A 26 6.72 -25.17 -57.04
N ASN A 27 6.82 -24.08 -56.28
CA ASN A 27 6.65 -22.70 -56.77
C ASN A 27 7.89 -21.80 -56.60
N PHE A 28 9.09 -22.39 -56.54
CA PHE A 28 10.32 -21.65 -56.26
C PHE A 28 10.63 -20.55 -57.30
N GLU A 29 10.57 -20.89 -58.59
CA GLU A 29 10.89 -19.97 -59.69
C GLU A 29 9.90 -18.81 -59.79
N GLU A 30 8.61 -19.08 -59.58
CA GLU A 30 7.54 -18.06 -59.57
C GLU A 30 7.79 -16.99 -58.50
N VAL A 31 8.09 -17.44 -57.27
CA VAL A 31 8.38 -16.55 -56.13
C VAL A 31 9.66 -15.73 -56.40
N CYS A 32 10.71 -16.36 -56.95
CA CYS A 32 11.94 -15.65 -57.32
C CYS A 32 11.69 -14.55 -58.35
N ALA A 33 10.90 -14.85 -59.39
CA ALA A 33 10.56 -13.89 -60.45
C ALA A 33 9.75 -12.71 -59.90
N GLU A 34 8.80 -12.95 -58.99
CA GLU A 34 7.99 -11.89 -58.37
C GLU A 34 8.86 -10.94 -57.52
N ILE A 35 9.76 -11.48 -56.70
CA ILE A 35 10.69 -10.68 -55.89
C ILE A 35 11.61 -9.85 -56.79
N LYS A 36 12.21 -10.47 -57.82
CA LYS A 36 13.07 -9.76 -58.78
C LYS A 36 12.32 -8.62 -59.45
N LYS A 37 11.07 -8.83 -59.85
CA LYS A 37 10.23 -7.79 -60.47
C LYS A 37 10.02 -6.59 -59.54
N LYS A 38 9.68 -6.80 -58.27
CA LYS A 38 9.53 -5.71 -57.28
C LYS A 38 10.85 -4.97 -57.04
N LEU A 39 11.97 -5.68 -56.95
CA LEU A 39 13.29 -5.07 -56.79
C LEU A 39 13.73 -4.25 -58.02
N ILE A 40 13.43 -4.72 -59.23
CA ILE A 40 13.67 -3.95 -60.46
C ILE A 40 12.87 -2.65 -60.42
N HIS A 41 11.59 -2.71 -60.04
CA HIS A 41 10.75 -1.52 -59.94
C HIS A 41 11.29 -0.50 -58.93
N LEU A 42 11.81 -0.95 -57.79
CA LEU A 42 12.44 -0.09 -56.78
C LEU A 42 13.78 0.50 -57.26
N ARG A 43 14.57 -0.27 -58.01
CA ARG A 43 15.83 0.20 -58.61
C ARG A 43 15.58 1.27 -59.66
N ASP A 44 14.61 1.05 -60.52
CA ASP A 44 14.32 1.93 -61.67
C ASP A 44 13.60 3.22 -61.22
N CYS A 45 12.88 3.18 -60.10
CA CYS A 45 12.24 4.34 -59.49
C CYS A 45 12.67 4.47 -58.01
N PRO A 46 13.89 4.98 -57.71
CA PRO A 46 14.42 4.99 -56.34
C PRO A 46 13.85 6.11 -55.46
N SER A 47 13.38 7.21 -56.05
CA SER A 47 12.73 8.32 -55.33
C SER A 47 11.22 8.18 -55.41
N ARG A 48 10.57 7.85 -54.29
CA ARG A 48 9.14 7.52 -54.24
C ARG A 48 8.48 8.17 -53.03
N LEU A 49 7.20 8.46 -53.18
CA LEU A 49 6.32 8.87 -52.08
C LEU A 49 5.22 7.80 -51.96
N GLU A 50 5.34 6.93 -50.97
CA GLU A 50 4.38 5.87 -50.66
C GLU A 50 4.29 5.67 -49.15
N SER A 51 3.22 5.03 -48.68
CA SER A 51 3.09 4.67 -47.27
C SER A 51 4.22 3.70 -46.87
N PRO A 52 4.94 3.95 -45.77
CA PRO A 52 5.98 3.04 -45.31
C PRO A 52 5.37 1.84 -44.58
N ILE A 53 6.16 0.77 -44.49
CA ILE A 53 5.90 -0.37 -43.62
C ILE A 53 6.96 -0.40 -42.52
N ILE A 54 6.50 -0.47 -41.27
CA ILE A 54 7.34 -0.43 -40.08
C ILE A 54 7.69 -1.86 -39.68
N TYR A 55 8.99 -2.16 -39.60
CA TYR A 55 9.53 -3.44 -39.20
C TYR A 55 10.50 -3.31 -38.01
N HIS A 56 10.52 -4.35 -37.19
CA HIS A 56 11.57 -4.59 -36.22
C HIS A 56 12.36 -5.84 -36.65
N LEU A 57 13.63 -5.64 -36.96
CA LEU A 57 14.55 -6.71 -37.36
C LEU A 57 15.46 -7.01 -36.17
N ASP A 58 15.18 -8.09 -35.45
CA ASP A 58 15.85 -8.44 -34.17
C ASP A 58 16.62 -9.76 -34.30
N VAL A 59 17.76 -9.88 -33.61
CA VAL A 59 18.50 -11.14 -33.56
C VAL A 59 18.03 -11.98 -32.38
N GLY A 60 17.40 -13.12 -32.67
CA GLY A 60 16.93 -14.05 -31.66
C GLY A 60 18.08 -14.50 -30.74
N ALA A 61 17.99 -14.20 -29.45
CA ALA A 61 19.00 -14.54 -28.43
C ALA A 61 20.46 -14.25 -28.87
N MET A 62 20.69 -13.02 -29.36
CA MET A 62 21.95 -12.55 -29.96
C MET A 62 23.23 -13.02 -29.25
N TYR A 63 23.43 -12.64 -27.98
CA TYR A 63 24.68 -12.93 -27.27
C TYR A 63 24.92 -14.43 -27.05
N PRO A 64 23.95 -15.23 -26.58
CA PRO A 64 24.08 -16.69 -26.55
C PRO A 64 24.46 -17.30 -27.91
N ASN A 65 23.85 -16.85 -29.01
CA ASN A 65 24.14 -17.40 -30.33
C ASN A 65 25.53 -16.99 -30.85
N ILE A 66 26.01 -15.79 -30.54
CA ILE A 66 27.40 -15.40 -30.80
C ILE A 66 28.38 -16.27 -30.00
N ILE A 67 28.07 -16.53 -28.72
CA ILE A 67 28.87 -17.40 -27.85
C ILE A 67 28.95 -18.81 -28.41
N LEU A 68 27.80 -19.39 -28.82
CA LEU A 68 27.75 -20.73 -29.41
C LEU A 68 28.49 -20.78 -30.74
N THR A 69 28.21 -19.85 -31.67
CA THR A 69 28.84 -19.80 -33.00
C THR A 69 30.36 -19.73 -32.92
N ASN A 70 30.90 -18.91 -32.02
CA ASN A 70 32.34 -18.70 -31.88
C ASN A 70 32.98 -19.55 -30.78
N ARG A 71 32.22 -20.47 -30.16
CA ARG A 71 32.66 -21.35 -29.06
C ARG A 71 33.38 -20.59 -27.93
N LEU A 72 32.84 -19.42 -27.57
CA LEU A 72 33.46 -18.53 -26.59
C LEU A 72 33.23 -19.07 -25.18
N GLN A 73 34.32 -19.32 -24.47
CA GLN A 73 34.31 -19.74 -23.08
C GLN A 73 35.55 -19.18 -22.38
N PRO A 74 35.50 -18.82 -21.08
CA PRO A 74 36.63 -18.17 -20.42
C PRO A 74 37.96 -18.96 -20.52
N PRO A 75 37.98 -20.31 -20.39
CA PRO A 75 39.21 -21.08 -20.56
C PRO A 75 39.73 -21.19 -22.01
N ALA A 76 38.92 -20.82 -23.01
CA ALA A 76 39.34 -20.85 -24.43
C ALA A 76 40.01 -19.53 -24.87
N ILE A 77 40.01 -18.50 -24.01
CA ILE A 77 40.80 -17.29 -24.24
C ILE A 77 42.21 -17.58 -23.72
N VAL A 78 43.10 -17.97 -24.64
CA VAL A 78 44.48 -18.34 -24.34
C VAL A 78 45.43 -17.22 -24.70
N ASP A 79 46.49 -17.06 -23.91
CA ASP A 79 47.63 -16.22 -24.25
C ASP A 79 48.66 -16.99 -25.08
N GLU A 80 49.63 -16.26 -25.63
CA GLU A 80 50.69 -16.84 -26.46
C GLU A 80 51.50 -17.90 -25.69
N GLU A 81 51.71 -17.71 -24.40
CA GLU A 81 52.43 -18.66 -23.54
C GLU A 81 51.68 -20.00 -23.41
N THR A 82 50.38 -19.96 -23.10
CA THR A 82 49.55 -21.17 -22.99
C THR A 82 49.43 -21.88 -24.33
N CYS A 83 49.31 -21.14 -25.43
CA CYS A 83 49.23 -21.76 -26.74
C CYS A 83 50.56 -22.36 -27.20
N ALA A 84 51.69 -21.76 -26.83
CA ALA A 84 53.02 -22.30 -27.12
C ALA A 84 53.24 -23.66 -26.46
N ALA A 85 52.70 -23.85 -25.24
CA ALA A 85 52.77 -25.10 -24.47
C ALA A 85 51.77 -26.18 -24.92
N CYS A 86 50.95 -25.94 -25.95
CA CYS A 86 49.90 -26.87 -26.38
C CYS A 86 50.43 -27.94 -27.36
N ASP A 87 50.08 -29.21 -27.13
CA ASP A 87 50.46 -30.34 -28.00
C ASP A 87 49.95 -30.24 -29.45
N PHE A 88 48.93 -29.41 -29.68
CA PHE A 88 48.34 -29.14 -30.99
C PHE A 88 48.97 -27.93 -31.70
N ASN A 89 49.95 -27.27 -31.10
CA ASN A 89 50.71 -26.17 -31.70
C ASN A 89 51.69 -26.69 -32.77
N ARG A 90 51.15 -27.06 -33.94
CA ARG A 90 51.89 -27.60 -35.08
C ARG A 90 51.82 -26.64 -36.28
N PRO A 91 52.82 -26.66 -37.19
CA PRO A 91 52.75 -25.89 -38.43
C PRO A 91 51.46 -26.22 -39.21
N GLY A 92 50.64 -25.21 -39.49
CA GLY A 92 49.34 -25.39 -40.18
C GLY A 92 48.15 -25.65 -39.26
N ALA A 93 48.29 -25.53 -37.94
CA ALA A 93 47.18 -25.61 -36.99
C ALA A 93 46.13 -24.51 -37.29
N ARG A 94 44.86 -24.91 -37.43
CA ARG A 94 43.71 -24.03 -37.70
C ARG A 94 42.79 -23.85 -36.49
N CYS A 95 43.26 -24.20 -35.29
CA CYS A 95 42.46 -24.15 -34.05
C CYS A 95 42.39 -22.75 -33.42
N GLN A 96 43.32 -21.84 -33.77
CA GLN A 96 43.35 -20.48 -33.23
C GLN A 96 42.44 -19.55 -34.04
N ARG A 97 41.35 -19.09 -33.42
CA ARG A 97 40.45 -18.08 -33.98
C ARG A 97 40.72 -16.72 -33.34
N ASN A 98 41.33 -15.80 -34.09
CA ASN A 98 41.61 -14.45 -33.63
C ASN A 98 40.37 -13.55 -33.77
N MET A 99 39.91 -12.99 -32.66
CA MET A 99 38.73 -12.10 -32.65
C MET A 99 39.07 -10.76 -31.96
N PRO A 100 38.84 -9.62 -32.62
CA PRO A 100 39.07 -8.31 -32.01
C PRO A 100 38.02 -7.96 -30.95
N TRP A 101 38.43 -7.20 -29.95
CA TRP A 101 37.54 -6.57 -28.97
C TRP A 101 38.08 -5.19 -28.57
N MET A 102 37.23 -4.37 -27.95
CA MET A 102 37.59 -3.01 -27.56
C MET A 102 37.58 -2.87 -26.04
N TRP A 103 38.72 -2.51 -25.46
CA TRP A 103 38.84 -2.19 -24.05
C TRP A 103 38.54 -0.69 -23.79
N ARG A 104 37.76 -0.41 -22.74
CA ARG A 104 37.48 0.97 -22.29
C ARG A 104 37.75 1.09 -20.80
N GLY A 105 38.76 1.86 -20.44
CA GLY A 105 39.07 2.22 -19.07
C GLY A 105 38.84 3.70 -18.80
N GLU A 106 38.16 4.01 -17.70
CA GLU A 106 38.15 5.36 -17.12
C GLU A 106 39.11 5.34 -15.93
N PHE A 107 40.26 6.01 -16.07
CA PHE A 107 41.30 6.05 -15.04
C PHE A 107 41.46 7.46 -14.50
N MET A 108 41.89 7.56 -13.23
CA MET A 108 42.24 8.85 -12.66
C MET A 108 43.54 9.35 -13.30
N PRO A 109 43.63 10.61 -13.73
CA PRO A 109 44.84 11.16 -14.36
C PRO A 109 46.01 11.35 -13.38
N ALA A 110 45.85 10.94 -12.11
CA ALA A 110 46.89 11.04 -11.08
C ALA A 110 48.11 10.20 -11.46
N THR A 111 49.29 10.78 -11.31
CA THR A 111 50.56 10.10 -11.57
C THR A 111 50.86 9.08 -10.48
N ARG A 112 51.73 8.10 -10.80
CA ARG A 112 52.14 7.05 -9.86
C ARG A 112 52.73 7.61 -8.56
N ASN A 113 53.43 8.75 -8.61
CA ASN A 113 53.99 9.41 -7.43
C ASN A 113 52.90 10.06 -6.55
N GLU A 114 51.85 10.63 -7.14
CA GLU A 114 50.71 11.18 -6.40
C GLU A 114 49.89 10.08 -5.73
N PHE A 115 49.71 8.95 -6.43
CA PHE A 115 49.08 7.76 -5.85
C PHE A 115 49.85 7.22 -4.64
N TYR A 116 51.18 7.07 -4.74
CA TYR A 116 52.00 6.60 -3.60
C TYR A 116 52.02 7.58 -2.42
N ARG A 117 51.97 8.89 -2.68
CA ARG A 117 51.84 9.91 -1.63
C ARG A 117 50.50 9.81 -0.91
N ILE A 118 49.41 9.58 -1.64
CA ILE A 118 48.06 9.37 -1.08
C ILE A 118 47.99 8.03 -0.33
N GLN A 119 48.65 6.99 -0.83
CA GLN A 119 48.74 5.69 -0.17
C GLN A 119 49.47 5.78 1.19
N GLN A 120 50.62 6.47 1.25
CA GLN A 120 51.32 6.76 2.51
C GLN A 120 50.49 7.63 3.49
N GLN A 121 49.59 8.48 2.98
CA GLN A 121 48.64 9.24 3.81
C GLN A 121 47.50 8.36 4.35
N LEU A 122 46.96 7.45 3.54
CA LEU A 122 45.86 6.53 3.91
C LEU A 122 46.33 5.40 4.84
N GLU A 123 47.60 5.00 4.79
CA GLU A 123 48.21 4.02 5.70
C GLU A 123 48.20 4.46 7.18
N ASN A 124 47.86 5.72 7.46
CA ASN A 124 47.71 6.26 8.81
C ASN A 124 46.24 6.36 9.31
N GLU A 125 45.25 5.83 8.58
CA GLU A 125 43.83 5.82 8.97
C GLU A 125 43.29 4.41 9.29
N LYS A 126 42.48 4.27 10.35
CA LYS A 126 41.88 3.01 10.80
C LYS A 126 40.37 2.99 10.54
N PHE A 127 39.87 1.90 9.95
CA PHE A 127 38.43 1.66 9.74
C PHE A 127 37.92 0.50 10.63
N PRO A 128 36.66 0.57 11.09
CA PRO A 128 36.05 -0.48 11.90
C PRO A 128 35.67 -1.73 11.07
N PRO A 129 35.61 -2.90 11.72
CA PRO A 129 35.29 -4.17 11.08
C PRO A 129 33.84 -4.21 10.58
N LEU A 130 33.60 -4.83 9.42
CA LEU A 130 32.28 -4.87 8.81
C LEU A 130 31.27 -5.77 9.57
N PHE A 131 31.71 -6.71 10.42
CA PHE A 131 30.91 -7.33 11.50
C PHE A 131 31.80 -7.88 12.64
N PRO A 132 31.32 -7.87 13.91
CA PRO A 132 31.92 -8.64 15.01
C PRO A 132 31.55 -10.13 14.92
N ASP A 133 32.57 -11.01 14.98
CA ASP A 133 32.53 -12.47 15.19
C ASP A 133 31.51 -13.33 14.40
N GLY A 134 31.88 -13.77 13.18
CA GLY A 134 31.15 -14.86 12.51
C GLY A 134 31.82 -15.52 11.28
N PRO A 135 31.79 -16.87 11.15
CA PRO A 135 32.27 -17.62 9.98
C PRO A 135 31.16 -18.03 8.96
N PRO A 136 31.48 -18.25 7.66
CA PRO A 136 30.52 -18.48 6.56
C PRO A 136 30.17 -19.95 6.24
N ARG A 137 29.02 -20.23 5.58
CA ARG A 137 28.65 -21.55 4.99
C ARG A 137 27.79 -21.49 3.70
N ALA A 138 27.76 -22.59 2.94
CA ALA A 138 27.56 -22.69 1.48
C ALA A 138 26.35 -23.53 0.97
N PHE A 139 26.24 -23.58 -0.37
CA PHE A 139 25.08 -23.82 -1.25
C PHE A 139 24.90 -25.24 -1.84
N HIS A 140 25.69 -26.24 -1.42
CA HIS A 140 25.50 -27.62 -1.90
C HIS A 140 24.20 -28.15 -1.29
N GLN A 141 23.18 -28.56 -2.06
CA GLN A 141 22.96 -30.00 -2.24
C GLN A 141 21.81 -30.39 -3.19
N LEU A 142 21.44 -29.67 -4.26
CA LEU A 142 20.52 -30.24 -5.27
C LEU A 142 20.79 -29.73 -6.71
N PRO A 143 21.01 -30.61 -7.71
CA PRO A 143 21.03 -30.25 -9.13
C PRO A 143 19.62 -30.28 -9.73
N LYS A 144 19.20 -29.15 -10.33
CA LYS A 144 17.96 -28.97 -11.13
C LYS A 144 18.24 -28.99 -12.65
N GLU A 145 19.47 -29.28 -13.04
CA GLU A 145 19.97 -29.03 -14.40
C GLU A 145 19.51 -30.08 -15.43
N GLU A 146 19.25 -31.33 -15.02
CA GLU A 146 18.62 -32.35 -15.89
C GLU A 146 17.11 -32.17 -16.05
N GLN A 147 16.43 -31.51 -15.09
CA GLN A 147 15.00 -31.20 -15.18
C GLN A 147 14.74 -30.03 -16.15
N ALA A 148 15.54 -28.96 -16.05
CA ALA A 148 15.38 -27.75 -16.86
C ALA A 148 15.70 -27.96 -18.36
N ALA A 149 16.63 -28.87 -18.69
CA ALA A 149 17.01 -29.16 -20.07
C ALA A 149 15.92 -29.93 -20.85
N LEU A 150 15.21 -30.86 -20.19
CA LEU A 150 14.07 -31.59 -20.76
C LEU A 150 12.80 -30.74 -20.84
N GLU A 151 12.59 -29.84 -19.87
CA GLU A 151 11.47 -28.88 -19.86
C GLU A 151 11.59 -27.83 -20.96
N LYS A 152 12.78 -27.23 -21.15
CA LYS A 152 13.05 -26.23 -22.20
C LYS A 152 12.75 -26.74 -23.61
N LYS A 153 13.08 -28.01 -23.90
CA LYS A 153 12.84 -28.64 -25.22
C LYS A 153 11.36 -28.94 -25.49
N ARG A 154 10.55 -29.19 -24.44
CA ARG A 154 9.08 -29.36 -24.55
C ARG A 154 8.32 -28.03 -24.56
N LEU A 155 8.83 -27.00 -23.88
CA LEU A 155 8.15 -25.71 -23.71
C LEU A 155 8.12 -24.83 -24.97
N ALA A 156 9.24 -24.74 -25.69
CA ALA A 156 9.37 -23.83 -26.84
C ALA A 156 8.37 -24.16 -27.99
N GLY A 157 7.97 -25.43 -28.12
CA GLY A 157 6.94 -25.85 -29.08
C GLY A 157 5.52 -25.55 -28.61
N LEU A 158 5.26 -25.53 -27.29
CA LEU A 158 3.92 -25.42 -26.73
C LEU A 158 3.38 -23.98 -26.80
N THR A 159 4.21 -22.94 -26.61
CA THR A 159 3.75 -21.54 -26.72
C THR A 159 3.16 -21.24 -28.10
N LYS A 160 3.81 -21.71 -29.18
CA LYS A 160 3.33 -21.55 -30.56
C LYS A 160 2.05 -22.35 -30.81
N VAL A 161 1.96 -23.57 -30.26
CA VAL A 161 0.75 -24.40 -30.34
C VAL A 161 -0.42 -23.75 -29.60
N TRP A 162 -0.20 -23.16 -28.43
CA TRP A 162 -1.26 -22.53 -27.64
C TRP A 162 -1.68 -21.16 -28.17
N LYS A 163 -0.78 -20.37 -28.80
CA LYS A 163 -1.19 -19.19 -29.59
C LYS A 163 -2.13 -19.59 -30.74
N ASN A 164 -1.80 -20.64 -31.48
CA ASN A 164 -2.65 -21.13 -32.56
C ASN A 164 -3.98 -21.69 -32.03
N LYS A 165 -3.96 -22.47 -30.93
CA LYS A 165 -5.18 -23.00 -30.30
C LYS A 165 -6.07 -21.90 -29.69
N LEU A 166 -5.48 -20.81 -29.18
CA LEU A 166 -6.25 -19.65 -28.74
C LEU A 166 -6.97 -19.00 -29.93
N GLY A 167 -6.27 -18.77 -31.05
CA GLY A 167 -6.90 -18.25 -32.27
C GLY A 167 -7.96 -19.19 -32.87
N GLU A 168 -7.81 -20.51 -32.72
CA GLU A 168 -8.85 -21.48 -33.07
C GLU A 168 -10.05 -21.47 -32.10
N ALA A 169 -9.80 -21.30 -30.80
CA ALA A 169 -10.84 -21.23 -29.77
C ALA A 169 -11.64 -19.91 -29.85
N GLU A 170 -10.98 -18.79 -30.17
CA GLU A 170 -11.61 -17.49 -30.45
C GLU A 170 -12.51 -17.57 -31.69
N LYS A 171 -12.08 -18.27 -32.75
CA LYS A 171 -12.91 -18.55 -33.92
C LYS A 171 -14.11 -19.45 -33.62
N LYS A 172 -13.99 -20.34 -32.62
CA LYS A 172 -15.07 -21.25 -32.16
C LYS A 172 -15.97 -20.64 -31.07
N ASN A 173 -15.60 -19.48 -30.52
CA ASN A 173 -16.31 -18.74 -29.47
C ASN A 173 -16.59 -19.55 -28.18
N ASP A 174 -15.69 -20.45 -27.79
CA ASP A 174 -15.80 -21.23 -26.53
C ASP A 174 -15.09 -20.52 -25.37
N ALA A 175 -15.86 -19.92 -24.46
CA ALA A 175 -15.35 -19.15 -23.33
C ALA A 175 -14.49 -19.98 -22.34
N ALA A 176 -14.76 -21.28 -22.17
CA ALA A 176 -14.01 -22.13 -21.26
C ALA A 176 -12.65 -22.51 -21.83
N GLU A 177 -12.59 -22.79 -23.14
CA GLU A 177 -11.36 -23.13 -23.85
C GLU A 177 -10.47 -21.90 -24.08
N ILE A 178 -11.05 -20.72 -24.34
CA ILE A 178 -10.33 -19.44 -24.39
C ILE A 178 -9.63 -19.15 -23.04
N LYS A 179 -10.34 -19.27 -21.91
CA LYS A 179 -9.76 -19.03 -20.58
C LYS A 179 -8.61 -19.99 -20.27
N ARG A 180 -8.75 -21.27 -20.63
CA ARG A 180 -7.71 -22.29 -20.45
C ARG A 180 -6.48 -22.03 -21.33
N ALA A 181 -6.70 -21.77 -22.63
CA ALA A 181 -5.63 -21.49 -23.58
C ALA A 181 -4.86 -20.21 -23.20
N ASN A 182 -5.56 -19.16 -22.77
CA ASN A 182 -4.94 -17.93 -22.30
C ASN A 182 -4.12 -18.13 -21.01
N GLY A 183 -4.65 -18.90 -20.04
CA GLY A 183 -3.91 -19.25 -18.82
C GLY A 183 -2.60 -20.02 -19.10
N LEU A 184 -2.63 -20.94 -20.05
CA LEU A 184 -1.43 -21.69 -20.47
C LEU A 184 -0.46 -20.81 -21.30
N LEU A 185 -0.97 -19.92 -22.14
CA LEU A 185 -0.16 -18.96 -22.88
C LEU A 185 0.66 -18.08 -21.93
N VAL A 186 0.01 -17.47 -20.93
CA VAL A 186 0.67 -16.62 -19.92
C VAL A 186 1.74 -17.40 -19.14
N LEU A 187 1.47 -18.66 -18.79
CA LEU A 187 2.42 -19.52 -18.11
C LEU A 187 3.67 -19.75 -18.97
N TYR A 188 3.49 -20.11 -20.24
CA TYR A 188 4.61 -20.41 -21.13
C TYR A 188 5.40 -19.17 -21.53
N ASP A 189 4.74 -18.03 -21.73
CA ASP A 189 5.41 -16.74 -21.95
C ASP A 189 6.23 -16.34 -20.72
N SER A 190 5.70 -16.54 -19.50
CA SER A 190 6.44 -16.29 -18.25
C SER A 190 7.67 -17.18 -18.12
N LEU A 191 7.56 -18.47 -18.47
CA LEU A 191 8.68 -19.41 -18.43
C LEU A 191 9.73 -19.12 -19.51
N GLN A 192 9.31 -18.72 -20.71
CA GLN A 192 10.22 -18.25 -21.76
C GLN A 192 10.98 -17.00 -21.32
N LEU A 193 10.29 -16.04 -20.69
CA LEU A 193 10.92 -14.83 -20.14
C LEU A 193 11.94 -15.18 -19.04
N ALA A 194 11.60 -16.10 -18.14
CA ALA A 194 12.51 -16.55 -17.09
C ALA A 194 13.78 -17.20 -17.67
N HIS A 195 13.64 -18.05 -18.68
CA HIS A 195 14.80 -18.63 -19.38
C HIS A 195 15.58 -17.57 -20.16
N LYS A 196 14.91 -16.59 -20.80
CA LYS A 196 15.58 -15.46 -21.46
C LYS A 196 16.44 -14.68 -20.47
N CYS A 197 15.95 -14.42 -19.26
CA CYS A 197 16.74 -13.80 -18.19
C CYS A 197 17.97 -14.64 -17.84
N ILE A 198 17.85 -15.96 -17.73
CA ILE A 198 18.97 -16.87 -17.44
C ILE A 198 19.98 -16.88 -18.60
N LEU A 199 19.52 -17.00 -19.85
CA LEU A 199 20.37 -16.95 -21.05
C LEU A 199 21.18 -15.65 -21.11
N ASN A 200 20.52 -14.51 -20.92
CA ASN A 200 21.19 -13.21 -20.88
C ASN A 200 22.14 -13.08 -19.68
N SER A 201 21.86 -13.78 -18.59
CA SER A 201 22.73 -13.82 -17.41
C SER A 201 24.02 -14.61 -17.64
N PHE A 202 24.08 -15.57 -18.58
CA PHE A 202 25.35 -16.24 -18.91
C PHE A 202 26.39 -15.24 -19.43
N TYR A 203 25.98 -14.35 -20.33
CA TYR A 203 26.81 -13.24 -20.79
C TYR A 203 27.14 -12.27 -19.64
N GLY A 204 26.16 -11.89 -18.81
CA GLY A 204 26.42 -11.00 -17.66
C GLY A 204 27.34 -11.60 -16.59
N TYR A 205 27.33 -12.93 -16.44
CA TYR A 205 28.10 -13.66 -15.44
C TYR A 205 29.61 -13.60 -15.69
N VAL A 206 30.06 -13.65 -16.94
CA VAL A 206 31.50 -13.64 -17.25
C VAL A 206 32.18 -12.31 -16.87
N MET A 207 31.41 -11.23 -16.69
CA MET A 207 31.89 -9.93 -16.20
C MET A 207 31.53 -9.67 -14.72
N ARG A 208 30.87 -10.61 -14.03
CA ARG A 208 30.46 -10.42 -12.64
C ARG A 208 31.66 -10.52 -11.71
N LYS A 209 31.85 -9.51 -10.85
CA LYS A 209 32.90 -9.52 -9.82
C LYS A 209 32.78 -10.77 -8.93
N GLY A 210 33.87 -11.54 -8.82
CA GLY A 210 33.92 -12.79 -8.06
C GLY A 210 33.30 -14.01 -8.76
N ALA A 211 33.01 -13.94 -10.07
CA ALA A 211 32.63 -15.11 -10.85
C ALA A 211 33.79 -16.12 -10.94
N ARG A 212 33.46 -17.41 -10.87
CA ARG A 212 34.46 -18.49 -11.03
C ARG A 212 35.07 -18.52 -12.43
N TRP A 213 34.25 -18.21 -13.43
CA TRP A 213 34.65 -18.16 -14.84
C TRP A 213 34.54 -16.70 -15.33
N TYR A 214 35.38 -15.85 -14.75
CA TYR A 214 35.47 -14.44 -15.12
C TYR A 214 36.36 -14.28 -16.37
N SER A 215 35.89 -13.57 -17.39
CA SER A 215 36.71 -13.12 -18.51
C SER A 215 36.12 -11.84 -19.10
N MET A 216 36.91 -10.76 -19.07
CA MET A 216 36.53 -9.48 -19.64
C MET A 216 36.61 -9.51 -21.16
N GLU A 217 37.61 -10.22 -21.68
CA GLU A 217 37.92 -10.42 -23.09
C GLU A 217 36.74 -11.12 -23.78
N MET A 218 36.25 -12.23 -23.21
CA MET A 218 35.08 -12.94 -23.73
C MET A 218 33.86 -12.01 -23.82
N ALA A 219 33.56 -11.27 -22.75
CA ALA A 219 32.44 -10.33 -22.74
C ALA A 219 32.62 -9.23 -23.80
N GLY A 220 33.85 -8.72 -23.96
CA GLY A 220 34.22 -7.72 -24.95
C GLY A 220 34.05 -8.21 -26.38
N ILE A 221 34.51 -9.41 -26.70
CA ILE A 221 34.40 -10.04 -28.03
C ILE A 221 32.92 -10.20 -28.42
N VAL A 222 32.09 -10.69 -27.50
CA VAL A 222 30.65 -10.87 -27.75
C VAL A 222 29.98 -9.53 -28.08
N CYS A 223 30.26 -8.47 -27.31
CA CYS A 223 29.69 -7.14 -27.55
C CYS A 223 30.17 -6.53 -28.87
N TYR A 224 31.46 -6.65 -29.15
CA TYR A 224 32.07 -6.08 -30.35
C TYR A 224 31.54 -6.76 -31.61
N THR A 225 31.45 -8.10 -31.59
CA THR A 225 30.86 -8.89 -32.68
C THR A 225 29.40 -8.54 -32.87
N GLY A 226 28.63 -8.42 -31.79
CA GLY A 226 27.22 -8.01 -31.86
C GLY A 226 27.04 -6.62 -32.46
N ALA A 227 27.83 -5.64 -32.02
CA ALA A 227 27.81 -4.28 -32.58
C ALA A 227 28.15 -4.27 -34.08
N ASN A 228 29.09 -5.10 -34.53
CA ASN A 228 29.44 -5.21 -35.95
C ASN A 228 28.31 -5.82 -36.78
N ILE A 229 27.61 -6.85 -36.28
CA ILE A 229 26.44 -7.46 -36.94
C ILE A 229 25.36 -6.40 -37.18
N ILE A 230 25.01 -5.64 -36.14
CA ILE A 230 23.97 -4.60 -36.24
C ILE A 230 24.43 -3.42 -37.10
N THR A 231 25.71 -3.06 -37.06
CA THR A 231 26.26 -2.01 -37.94
C THR A 231 26.16 -2.41 -39.41
N LYS A 232 26.48 -3.66 -39.74
CA LYS A 232 26.35 -4.19 -41.11
C LYS A 232 24.89 -4.28 -41.56
N ALA A 233 23.99 -4.75 -40.68
CA ALA A 233 22.56 -4.77 -40.98
C ALA A 233 22.02 -3.34 -41.21
N ARG A 234 22.45 -2.37 -40.40
CA ARG A 234 22.10 -0.95 -40.58
C ARG A 234 22.59 -0.40 -41.91
N GLU A 235 23.84 -0.68 -42.31
CA GLU A 235 24.39 -0.23 -43.62
C GLU A 235 23.53 -0.71 -44.79
N ILE A 236 22.99 -1.94 -44.72
CA ILE A 236 22.08 -2.48 -45.73
C ILE A 236 20.72 -1.77 -45.66
N VAL A 237 20.14 -1.63 -44.47
CA VAL A 237 18.83 -0.99 -44.26
C VAL A 237 18.84 0.48 -44.68
N GLU A 238 19.93 1.22 -44.47
CA GLU A 238 20.08 2.62 -44.91
C GLU A 238 20.09 2.78 -46.44
N GLN A 239 20.45 1.74 -47.18
CA GLN A 239 20.44 1.78 -48.65
C GLN A 239 19.07 1.49 -49.25
N ILE A 240 18.21 0.75 -48.54
CA ILE A 240 16.89 0.31 -49.04
C ILE A 240 15.70 1.01 -48.36
N GLY A 241 15.93 1.66 -47.22
CA GLY A 241 14.89 2.29 -46.41
C GLY A 241 15.49 3.26 -45.39
N ARG A 242 14.77 3.52 -44.29
CA ARG A 242 15.22 4.45 -43.25
C ARG A 242 15.23 3.76 -41.88
N PRO A 243 16.40 3.61 -41.23
CA PRO A 243 16.44 3.19 -39.83
C PRO A 243 15.94 4.33 -38.94
N LEU A 244 15.07 4.00 -37.98
CA LEU A 244 14.48 4.93 -37.03
C LEU A 244 15.22 4.89 -35.70
N GLU A 245 15.37 3.70 -35.12
CA GLU A 245 16.06 3.47 -33.85
C GLU A 245 16.90 2.18 -33.93
N LEU A 246 18.06 2.20 -33.27
CA LEU A 246 18.99 1.08 -33.19
C LEU A 246 19.15 0.69 -31.72
N ASP A 247 18.74 -0.53 -31.39
CA ASP A 247 18.93 -1.11 -30.07
C ASP A 247 20.11 -2.09 -30.06
N THR A 248 20.27 -2.85 -28.99
CA THR A 248 21.45 -3.72 -28.78
C THR A 248 21.52 -4.89 -29.76
N ASP A 249 20.36 -5.42 -30.12
CA ASP A 249 20.14 -6.65 -30.89
C ASP A 249 19.19 -6.46 -32.09
N GLY A 250 18.54 -5.30 -32.21
CA GLY A 250 17.54 -5.05 -33.24
C GLY A 250 17.55 -3.65 -33.85
N ILE A 251 16.94 -3.56 -35.03
CA ILE A 251 16.80 -2.33 -35.82
C ILE A 251 15.32 -2.08 -36.08
N TRP A 252 14.83 -0.92 -35.63
CA TRP A 252 13.55 -0.39 -36.07
C TRP A 252 13.74 0.37 -37.37
N CYS A 253 13.05 -0.03 -38.43
CA CYS A 253 13.16 0.60 -39.73
C CYS A 253 11.81 0.75 -40.42
N VAL A 254 11.79 1.67 -41.39
CA VAL A 254 10.71 1.78 -42.36
C VAL A 254 11.22 1.39 -43.73
N LEU A 255 10.50 0.47 -44.36
CA LEU A 255 10.71 0.05 -45.74
C LEU A 255 9.55 0.57 -46.61
N PRO A 256 9.75 0.82 -47.91
CA PRO A 256 8.66 1.21 -48.80
C PRO A 256 7.61 0.10 -48.91
N ALA A 257 6.30 0.42 -49.00
CA ALA A 257 5.25 -0.60 -49.09
C ALA A 257 5.37 -1.54 -50.31
N SER A 258 6.01 -1.08 -51.38
CA SER A 258 6.28 -1.91 -52.55
C SER A 258 7.45 -2.90 -52.35
N PHE A 259 8.15 -2.88 -51.21
CA PHE A 259 9.28 -3.77 -50.95
C PHE A 259 8.82 -5.24 -50.83
N PRO A 260 9.62 -6.22 -51.28
CA PRO A 260 9.27 -7.63 -51.10
C PRO A 260 9.18 -8.02 -49.61
N GLU A 261 8.01 -8.52 -49.18
CA GLU A 261 7.75 -8.89 -47.79
C GLU A 261 7.69 -10.41 -47.60
N ASN A 262 6.49 -10.95 -47.40
CA ASN A 262 6.24 -12.34 -47.05
C ASN A 262 5.75 -13.12 -48.26
N TYR A 263 6.42 -14.24 -48.55
CA TYR A 263 6.09 -15.12 -49.67
C TYR A 263 5.77 -16.53 -49.18
N THR A 264 4.72 -17.14 -49.72
CA THR A 264 4.35 -18.51 -49.37
C THR A 264 4.95 -19.51 -50.34
N ILE A 265 5.84 -20.36 -49.84
CA ILE A 265 6.42 -21.49 -50.56
C ILE A 265 5.57 -22.74 -50.34
N LYS A 266 5.17 -23.38 -51.43
CA LYS A 266 4.41 -24.63 -51.44
C LYS A 266 5.38 -25.80 -51.53
N THR A 267 5.17 -26.80 -50.67
CA THR A 267 6.01 -28.00 -50.64
C THR A 267 5.19 -29.27 -50.68
N ASP A 268 5.79 -30.33 -51.20
CA ASP A 268 5.20 -31.67 -51.25
C ASP A 268 5.36 -32.43 -49.92
N ASN A 269 5.89 -31.78 -48.87
CA ASN A 269 6.10 -32.37 -47.56
C ASN A 269 4.79 -32.35 -46.72
N PRO A 270 4.24 -33.51 -46.31
CA PRO A 270 2.96 -33.59 -45.60
C PRO A 270 2.96 -32.88 -44.23
N LYS A 271 4.12 -32.64 -43.60
CA LYS A 271 4.21 -31.89 -42.33
C LYS A 271 4.32 -30.37 -42.49
N LYS A 272 4.73 -29.87 -43.66
CA LYS A 272 4.96 -28.44 -43.94
C LYS A 272 4.52 -28.08 -45.37
N ALA A 273 3.26 -28.36 -45.72
CA ALA A 273 2.74 -28.15 -47.08
C ALA A 273 2.81 -26.68 -47.57
N LYS A 274 2.82 -25.71 -46.64
CA LYS A 274 3.01 -24.28 -46.92
C LYS A 274 3.94 -23.66 -45.89
N VAL A 275 4.91 -22.87 -46.34
CA VAL A 275 5.88 -22.17 -45.50
C VAL A 275 5.93 -20.70 -45.91
N THR A 276 5.87 -19.79 -44.94
CA THR A 276 5.93 -18.35 -45.20
C THR A 276 7.35 -17.86 -44.92
N ILE A 277 8.00 -17.28 -45.93
CA ILE A 277 9.36 -16.74 -45.82
C ILE A 277 9.28 -15.22 -45.90
N SER A 278 9.92 -14.56 -44.93
CA SER A 278 10.08 -13.11 -44.92
C SER A 278 11.38 -12.73 -45.63
N TYR A 279 11.28 -12.05 -46.77
CA TYR A 279 12.45 -11.66 -47.58
C TYR A 279 13.41 -10.71 -46.84
N PRO A 280 12.97 -9.68 -46.08
CA PRO A 280 13.87 -8.83 -45.29
C PRO A 280 14.71 -9.60 -44.28
N GLY A 281 14.12 -10.60 -43.61
CA GLY A 281 14.81 -11.47 -42.66
C GLY A 281 15.82 -12.38 -43.34
N ALA A 282 15.39 -13.10 -44.39
CA ALA A 282 16.23 -13.99 -45.17
C ALA A 282 17.45 -13.25 -45.79
N MET A 283 17.25 -12.02 -46.27
CA MET A 283 18.31 -11.16 -46.79
C MET A 283 19.39 -10.88 -45.73
N LEU A 284 18.99 -10.53 -44.50
CA LEU A 284 19.92 -10.29 -43.41
C LEU A 284 20.60 -11.58 -42.93
N ASN A 285 19.90 -12.72 -42.93
CA ASN A 285 20.47 -14.01 -42.56
C ASN A 285 21.57 -14.48 -43.52
N VAL A 286 21.41 -14.25 -44.83
CA VAL A 286 22.49 -14.49 -45.80
C VAL A 286 23.70 -13.62 -45.50
N MET A 287 23.50 -12.34 -45.17
CA MET A 287 24.60 -11.46 -44.76
C MET A 287 25.30 -11.98 -43.49
N VAL A 288 24.53 -12.42 -42.50
CA VAL A 288 25.10 -13.01 -41.28
C VAL A 288 25.91 -14.27 -41.58
N LYS A 289 25.41 -15.13 -42.46
CA LYS A 289 26.13 -16.32 -42.94
C LYS A 289 27.43 -15.97 -43.65
N ASP A 290 27.44 -14.95 -44.50
CA ASP A 290 28.60 -14.60 -45.31
C ASP A 290 29.74 -13.97 -44.48
N TYR A 291 29.40 -13.14 -43.49
CA TYR A 291 30.40 -12.39 -42.73
C TYR A 291 30.74 -12.96 -41.34
N PHE A 292 29.85 -13.75 -40.73
CA PHE A 292 29.96 -14.12 -39.31
C PHE A 292 29.92 -15.64 -39.05
N THR A 293 29.97 -16.48 -40.08
CA THR A 293 30.12 -17.93 -39.91
C THR A 293 31.49 -18.30 -39.35
N ASN A 294 31.52 -19.26 -38.43
CA ASN A 294 32.76 -19.84 -37.94
C ASN A 294 33.10 -21.11 -38.75
N ASP A 295 34.08 -20.99 -39.63
CA ASP A 295 34.62 -22.05 -40.48
C ASP A 295 35.69 -22.92 -39.76
N GLN A 296 36.04 -22.58 -38.53
CA GLN A 296 37.06 -23.24 -37.70
C GLN A 296 36.45 -24.00 -36.52
N TYR A 297 35.15 -24.30 -36.54
CA TYR A 297 34.48 -24.95 -35.42
C TYR A 297 34.91 -26.42 -35.31
N GLN A 298 35.72 -26.74 -34.30
CA GLN A 298 36.25 -28.08 -34.08
C GLN A 298 35.44 -28.83 -33.01
N GLU A 299 35.04 -30.06 -33.34
CA GLU A 299 34.32 -30.97 -32.45
C GLU A 299 35.04 -32.31 -32.33
N LEU A 300 35.14 -32.82 -31.11
CA LEU A 300 35.85 -34.06 -30.81
C LEU A 300 34.99 -35.26 -31.25
N THR A 301 35.43 -36.00 -32.26
CA THR A 301 34.70 -37.16 -32.78
C THR A 301 35.15 -38.47 -32.16
N ASP A 302 36.43 -38.59 -31.82
CA ASP A 302 36.98 -39.76 -31.15
C ASP A 302 37.80 -39.34 -29.91
N PRO A 303 37.25 -39.53 -28.70
CA PRO A 303 37.94 -39.22 -27.45
C PRO A 303 39.20 -40.04 -27.18
N ALA A 304 39.31 -41.26 -27.73
CA ALA A 304 40.45 -42.14 -27.46
C ALA A 304 41.69 -41.72 -28.27
N THR A 305 41.49 -41.27 -29.51
CA THR A 305 42.57 -40.80 -30.39
C THR A 305 42.74 -39.28 -30.39
N LEU A 306 41.89 -38.55 -29.67
CA LEU A 306 41.81 -37.08 -29.66
C LEU A 306 41.65 -36.48 -31.07
N THR A 307 40.84 -37.14 -31.91
CA THR A 307 40.58 -36.72 -33.30
C THR A 307 39.46 -35.67 -33.34
N TYR A 308 39.72 -34.54 -33.99
CA TYR A 308 38.78 -33.44 -34.17
C TYR A 308 38.33 -33.32 -35.63
N THR A 309 37.04 -33.04 -35.84
CA THR A 309 36.51 -32.66 -37.16
C THR A 309 36.12 -31.20 -37.16
N THR A 310 36.37 -30.52 -38.28
CA THR A 310 36.01 -29.11 -38.46
C THR A 310 34.70 -29.02 -39.24
N ARG A 311 33.77 -28.20 -38.77
CA ARG A 311 32.50 -27.88 -39.44
C ARG A 311 32.26 -26.38 -39.46
N ASN A 312 31.44 -25.92 -40.41
CA ASN A 312 30.95 -24.55 -40.42
C ASN A 312 29.81 -24.43 -39.40
N GLU A 313 29.91 -23.50 -38.46
CA GLU A 313 28.85 -23.24 -37.49
C GLU A 313 28.40 -21.77 -37.57
N ASN A 314 27.08 -21.58 -37.60
CA ASN A 314 26.44 -20.27 -37.43
C ASN A 314 25.02 -20.46 -36.90
N SER A 315 24.75 -19.94 -35.72
CA SER A 315 23.44 -20.01 -35.06
C SER A 315 22.77 -18.64 -34.92
N ILE A 316 23.30 -17.62 -35.60
CA ILE A 316 22.83 -16.24 -35.51
C ILE A 316 21.80 -16.01 -36.62
N PHE A 317 20.57 -15.71 -36.23
CA PHE A 317 19.46 -15.45 -37.16
C PHE A 317 18.70 -14.19 -36.75
N PHE A 318 18.38 -13.37 -37.74
CA PHE A 318 17.40 -12.31 -37.65
C PHE A 318 15.98 -12.89 -37.74
N GLU A 319 15.15 -12.42 -36.83
CA GLU A 319 13.72 -12.59 -36.83
C GLU A 319 13.09 -11.25 -37.24
N VAL A 320 12.04 -11.31 -38.06
CA VAL A 320 11.27 -10.14 -38.47
C VAL A 320 10.00 -10.10 -37.66
N ASP A 321 9.76 -8.96 -37.03
CA ASP A 321 8.55 -8.67 -36.27
C ASP A 321 7.84 -7.44 -36.85
N GLY A 322 6.51 -7.53 -37.00
CA GLY A 322 5.68 -6.62 -37.78
C GLY A 322 4.97 -7.30 -38.97
N PRO A 323 4.32 -6.53 -39.86
CA PRO A 323 4.35 -5.06 -39.94
C PRO A 323 3.53 -4.36 -38.84
N TYR A 324 3.94 -3.14 -38.49
CA TYR A 324 3.26 -2.30 -37.50
C TYR A 324 2.52 -1.11 -38.14
N GLN A 325 1.45 -0.63 -37.49
CA GLN A 325 0.63 0.47 -37.99
C GLN A 325 1.31 1.83 -37.78
N ALA A 326 1.83 2.09 -36.58
CA ALA A 326 2.42 3.37 -36.22
C ALA A 326 3.58 3.21 -35.25
N MET A 327 4.58 4.09 -35.37
CA MET A 327 5.70 4.20 -34.45
C MET A 327 5.97 5.67 -34.14
N ILE A 328 5.99 6.02 -32.85
CA ILE A 328 6.21 7.37 -32.36
C ILE A 328 7.55 7.44 -31.64
N LEU A 329 8.45 8.31 -32.12
CA LEU A 329 9.75 8.56 -31.50
C LEU A 329 9.83 10.00 -30.97
N PRO A 330 10.23 10.21 -29.70
CA PRO A 330 10.39 11.54 -29.14
C PRO A 330 11.73 12.15 -29.55
N ALA A 331 11.80 13.47 -29.60
CA ALA A 331 13.02 14.23 -29.86
C ALA A 331 13.59 14.86 -28.57
N SER A 332 14.91 15.07 -28.53
CA SER A 332 15.57 15.77 -27.42
C SER A 332 15.28 17.26 -27.46
N LYS A 333 15.33 17.91 -26.29
CA LYS A 333 15.34 19.37 -26.20
C LYS A 333 16.67 19.98 -26.64
N GLU A 334 17.76 19.23 -26.53
CA GLU A 334 19.11 19.66 -26.94
C GLU A 334 19.34 19.36 -28.44
N GLU A 335 19.91 20.32 -29.17
CA GLU A 335 20.21 20.16 -30.60
C GLU A 335 21.21 19.01 -30.85
N GLY A 336 20.95 18.22 -31.90
CA GLY A 336 21.84 17.11 -32.31
C GLY A 336 21.83 15.87 -31.41
N LYS A 337 21.19 15.93 -30.23
CA LYS A 337 21.09 14.80 -29.31
C LYS A 337 19.80 14.02 -29.58
N LYS A 338 19.91 12.70 -29.75
CA LYS A 338 18.74 11.81 -29.89
C LYS A 338 18.39 11.18 -28.54
N LEU A 339 17.09 10.98 -28.28
CA LEU A 339 16.61 10.26 -27.10
C LEU A 339 16.62 8.76 -27.40
N LYS A 340 17.66 8.06 -26.93
CA LYS A 340 17.77 6.62 -27.11
C LYS A 340 16.74 5.86 -26.25
N LYS A 341 16.30 4.69 -26.73
CA LYS A 341 15.45 3.72 -26.01
C LYS A 341 14.09 4.27 -25.58
N ARG A 342 13.51 5.17 -26.39
CA ARG A 342 12.17 5.72 -26.14
C ARG A 342 11.34 5.66 -27.42
N TYR A 343 10.32 4.81 -27.45
CA TYR A 343 9.41 4.66 -28.59
C TYR A 343 8.11 3.99 -28.16
N ALA A 344 7.04 4.28 -28.90
CA ALA A 344 5.72 3.67 -28.79
C ALA A 344 5.34 3.08 -30.15
N VAL A 345 4.90 1.83 -30.18
CA VAL A 345 4.59 1.07 -31.38
C VAL A 345 3.20 0.47 -31.26
N PHE A 346 2.41 0.57 -32.33
CA PHE A 346 1.02 0.13 -32.38
C PHE A 346 0.79 -0.92 -33.48
N ASN A 347 -0.04 -1.90 -33.16
CA ASN A 347 -0.55 -2.90 -34.09
C ASN A 347 -1.71 -2.32 -34.93
N PHE A 348 -2.06 -2.97 -36.03
CA PHE A 348 -3.17 -2.58 -36.92
C PHE A 348 -4.57 -2.66 -36.29
N ASP A 349 -4.73 -3.39 -35.19
CA ASP A 349 -5.95 -3.43 -34.40
C ASP A 349 -6.08 -2.23 -33.44
N GLY A 350 -5.10 -1.31 -33.45
CA GLY A 350 -5.01 -0.18 -32.54
C GLY A 350 -4.43 -0.52 -31.16
N SER A 351 -4.09 -1.78 -30.89
CA SER A 351 -3.47 -2.18 -29.63
C SER A 351 -2.01 -1.73 -29.53
N LEU A 352 -1.58 -1.40 -28.32
CA LEU A 352 -0.20 -1.00 -28.03
C LEU A 352 0.70 -2.25 -28.04
N ALA A 353 1.50 -2.40 -29.09
CA ALA A 353 2.43 -3.52 -29.25
C ALA A 353 3.61 -3.40 -28.28
N GLU A 354 4.29 -2.25 -28.31
CA GLU A 354 5.46 -2.02 -27.46
C GLU A 354 5.59 -0.56 -27.03
N LEU A 355 5.93 -0.36 -25.76
CA LEU A 355 6.20 0.96 -25.17
C LEU A 355 7.48 0.85 -24.35
N LYS A 356 8.49 1.66 -24.70
CA LYS A 356 9.82 1.64 -24.06
C LYS A 356 10.23 3.03 -23.60
N GLY A 357 10.88 3.07 -22.43
CA GLY A 357 11.59 4.24 -21.92
C GLY A 357 10.75 5.45 -21.48
N PHE A 358 9.46 5.49 -21.81
CA PHE A 358 8.51 6.52 -21.37
C PHE A 358 8.13 6.43 -19.89
N GLU A 359 7.72 7.56 -19.35
CA GLU A 359 7.38 7.78 -17.95
C GLU A 359 6.16 6.93 -17.51
N VAL A 360 5.23 6.59 -18.41
CA VAL A 360 4.10 5.65 -18.14
C VAL A 360 4.55 4.34 -17.49
N LYS A 361 5.63 3.72 -17.98
CA LYS A 361 6.15 2.44 -17.44
C LYS A 361 7.10 2.61 -16.26
N ARG A 362 7.50 3.84 -15.91
CA ARG A 362 8.46 4.11 -14.83
C ARG A 362 7.71 4.23 -13.51
N ARG A 363 8.23 3.54 -12.48
CA ARG A 363 7.74 3.71 -11.11
C ARG A 363 8.16 5.08 -10.59
N GLY A 364 7.20 5.82 -10.04
CA GLY A 364 7.47 7.01 -9.25
C GLY A 364 7.56 8.35 -9.99
N GLU A 365 7.40 8.35 -11.32
CA GLU A 365 7.22 9.59 -12.08
C GLU A 365 5.85 10.21 -11.81
N LEU A 366 5.71 11.50 -12.13
CA LEU A 366 4.51 12.30 -11.94
C LEU A 366 3.29 11.66 -12.64
N GLU A 367 2.21 11.45 -11.89
CA GLU A 367 1.04 10.74 -12.40
C GLU A 367 0.35 11.50 -13.54
N LEU A 368 0.27 12.83 -13.44
CA LEU A 368 -0.15 13.72 -14.52
C LEU A 368 0.53 13.40 -15.87
N ILE A 369 1.86 13.17 -15.86
CA ILE A 369 2.61 12.87 -17.09
C ILE A 369 2.26 11.48 -17.63
N LYS A 370 1.99 10.51 -16.75
CA LYS A 370 1.62 9.15 -17.19
C LYS A 370 0.25 9.13 -17.86
N ILE A 371 -0.72 9.81 -17.28
CA ILE A 371 -2.07 9.91 -17.85
C ILE A 371 -2.02 10.72 -19.16
N PHE A 372 -1.27 11.84 -19.17
CA PHE A 372 -1.02 12.61 -20.39
C PHE A 372 -0.39 11.74 -21.49
N GLN A 373 0.67 10.98 -21.19
CA GLN A 373 1.32 10.13 -22.19
C GLN A 373 0.38 9.04 -22.72
N SER A 374 -0.39 8.40 -21.85
CA SER A 374 -1.34 7.34 -22.25
C SER A 374 -2.41 7.89 -23.20
N SER A 375 -3.02 9.02 -22.84
CA SER A 375 -4.03 9.68 -23.69
C SER A 375 -3.46 10.23 -25.00
N VAL A 376 -2.23 10.76 -24.99
CA VAL A 376 -1.56 11.27 -26.19
C VAL A 376 -1.19 10.17 -27.17
N PHE A 377 -0.71 9.01 -26.70
CA PHE A 377 -0.35 7.91 -27.60
C PHE A 377 -1.54 7.34 -28.35
N GLU A 378 -2.71 7.25 -27.71
CA GLU A 378 -3.96 6.87 -28.40
C GLU A 378 -4.41 7.94 -29.40
N ALA A 379 -4.19 9.23 -29.11
CA ALA A 379 -4.54 10.31 -30.03
C ALA A 379 -3.70 10.32 -31.31
N PHE A 380 -2.48 9.78 -31.30
CA PHE A 380 -1.64 9.63 -32.50
C PHE A 380 -2.22 8.64 -33.53
N LEU A 381 -3.18 7.81 -33.15
CA LEU A 381 -3.87 6.89 -34.08
C LEU A 381 -5.03 7.56 -34.83
N LYS A 382 -5.36 8.82 -34.52
CA LYS A 382 -6.46 9.58 -35.12
C LYS A 382 -5.94 10.49 -36.24
N GLY A 383 -6.80 10.77 -37.22
CA GLY A 383 -6.50 11.66 -38.36
C GLY A 383 -6.15 10.89 -39.63
N SER A 384 -6.44 11.49 -40.79
CA SER A 384 -6.15 10.92 -42.11
C SER A 384 -4.86 11.48 -42.72
N SER A 385 -4.42 12.65 -42.26
CA SER A 385 -3.16 13.30 -42.62
C SER A 385 -2.26 13.52 -41.40
N LEU A 386 -0.97 13.78 -41.63
CA LEU A 386 -0.01 14.07 -40.56
C LEU A 386 -0.41 15.33 -39.77
N GLU A 387 -0.98 16.34 -40.45
CA GLU A 387 -1.45 17.59 -39.86
C GLU A 387 -2.69 17.37 -38.97
N GLU A 388 -3.66 16.58 -39.44
CA GLU A 388 -4.85 16.20 -38.65
C GLU A 388 -4.48 15.36 -37.43
N CYS A 389 -3.49 14.47 -37.56
CA CYS A 389 -2.96 13.68 -36.46
C CYS A 389 -2.37 14.59 -35.37
N TYR A 390 -1.47 15.50 -35.75
CA TYR A 390 -0.90 16.47 -34.80
C TYR A 390 -1.93 17.43 -34.21
N SER A 391 -2.97 17.80 -34.96
CA SER A 391 -4.11 18.58 -34.45
C SER A 391 -4.91 17.82 -33.39
N SER A 392 -5.15 16.53 -33.60
CA SER A 392 -5.84 15.66 -32.63
C SER A 392 -5.03 15.50 -31.34
N VAL A 393 -3.72 15.36 -31.47
CA VAL A 393 -2.79 15.30 -30.33
C VAL A 393 -2.69 16.65 -29.60
N ALA A 394 -2.73 17.76 -30.33
CA ALA A 394 -2.74 19.10 -29.75
C ALA A 394 -3.95 19.36 -28.86
N LYS A 395 -5.15 18.92 -29.27
CA LYS A 395 -6.36 19.02 -28.43
C LYS A 395 -6.18 18.38 -27.06
N VAL A 396 -5.53 17.21 -26.99
CA VAL A 396 -5.22 16.54 -25.73
C VAL A 396 -4.21 17.35 -24.91
N ALA A 397 -3.17 17.88 -25.56
CA ALA A 397 -2.18 18.72 -24.89
C ALA A 397 -2.80 20.02 -24.33
N ASP A 398 -3.66 20.69 -25.08
CA ASP A 398 -4.35 21.91 -24.64
C ASP A 398 -5.32 21.64 -23.48
N TYR A 399 -6.05 20.53 -23.50
CA TYR A 399 -6.88 20.11 -22.37
C TYR A 399 -6.07 20.00 -21.07
N TRP A 400 -4.94 19.29 -21.09
CA TRP A 400 -4.09 19.14 -19.90
C TRP A 400 -3.40 20.45 -19.50
N LEU A 401 -3.11 21.34 -20.45
CA LEU A 401 -2.65 22.68 -20.14
C LEU A 401 -3.75 23.52 -19.48
N ASP A 402 -4.99 23.42 -19.93
CA ASP A 402 -6.12 24.15 -19.33
C ASP A 402 -6.37 23.72 -17.90
N VAL A 403 -6.24 22.43 -17.58
CA VAL A 403 -6.27 21.93 -16.19
C VAL A 403 -5.19 22.60 -15.33
N LEU A 404 -3.96 22.75 -15.83
CA LEU A 404 -2.87 23.38 -15.09
C LEU A 404 -3.01 24.91 -14.99
N TYR A 405 -3.41 25.58 -16.08
CA TYR A 405 -3.58 27.04 -16.11
C TYR A 405 -4.79 27.50 -15.29
N SER A 406 -5.86 26.71 -15.25
CA SER A 406 -7.01 26.92 -14.36
C SER A 406 -6.74 26.54 -12.90
N LYS A 407 -5.51 26.08 -12.58
CA LYS A 407 -5.10 25.58 -11.25
C LYS A 407 -6.04 24.48 -10.72
N ALA A 408 -6.62 23.67 -11.61
CA ALA A 408 -7.58 22.62 -11.30
C ALA A 408 -8.72 23.10 -10.37
N ALA A 409 -9.32 24.27 -10.68
CA ALA A 409 -10.38 24.87 -9.86
C ALA A 409 -11.62 23.97 -9.71
N ASN A 410 -11.93 23.16 -10.73
CA ASN A 410 -13.13 22.29 -10.76
C ASN A 410 -12.87 20.86 -10.28
N MET A 411 -11.71 20.58 -9.70
CA MET A 411 -11.29 19.23 -9.29
C MET A 411 -11.17 19.14 -7.77
N PRO A 412 -11.61 18.06 -7.10
CA PRO A 412 -11.45 17.88 -5.66
C PRO A 412 -9.98 17.72 -5.26
N ASP A 413 -9.65 18.10 -4.02
CA ASP A 413 -8.27 18.11 -3.51
C ASP A 413 -7.62 16.72 -3.47
N SER A 414 -8.40 15.65 -3.23
CA SER A 414 -7.92 14.26 -3.22
C SER A 414 -7.41 13.84 -4.60
N GLU A 415 -8.20 14.09 -5.65
CA GLU A 415 -7.82 13.81 -7.04
C GLU A 415 -6.62 14.66 -7.48
N LEU A 416 -6.60 15.95 -7.08
CA LEU A 416 -5.48 16.83 -7.32
C LEU A 416 -4.18 16.27 -6.72
N PHE A 417 -4.20 15.77 -5.49
CA PHE A 417 -3.03 15.14 -4.83
C PHE A 417 -2.56 13.85 -5.51
N GLU A 418 -3.45 13.08 -6.13
CA GLU A 418 -3.05 11.91 -6.92
C GLU A 418 -2.34 12.33 -8.20
N LEU A 419 -2.84 13.36 -8.89
CA LEU A 419 -2.26 13.84 -10.14
C LEU A 419 -0.88 14.49 -9.98
N ILE A 420 -0.72 15.36 -8.96
CA ILE A 420 0.49 16.21 -8.82
C ILE A 420 1.57 15.65 -7.89
N ALA A 421 1.25 14.63 -7.10
CA ALA A 421 2.23 14.05 -6.20
C ALA A 421 3.22 13.18 -6.99
N GLU A 422 4.50 13.39 -6.71
CA GLU A 422 5.57 12.55 -7.23
C GLU A 422 6.01 11.58 -6.13
N ASN A 423 6.20 10.31 -6.48
CA ASN A 423 6.62 9.28 -5.51
C ASN A 423 8.01 8.78 -5.84
N ARG A 424 9.00 9.02 -5.00
CA ARG A 424 10.36 8.47 -5.21
C ARG A 424 10.78 7.60 -4.05
N SER A 425 11.15 6.36 -4.35
CA SER A 425 11.73 5.44 -3.36
C SER A 425 13.23 5.68 -3.18
N MET A 426 13.68 5.81 -1.94
CA MET A 426 15.11 5.88 -1.61
C MET A 426 15.72 4.47 -1.55
N SER A 427 16.84 4.25 -2.23
CA SER A 427 17.51 2.94 -2.27
C SER A 427 18.40 2.66 -1.06
N ARG A 428 18.91 3.72 -0.40
CA ARG A 428 19.77 3.65 0.79
C ARG A 428 19.14 4.38 1.98
N LYS A 429 19.76 4.31 3.15
CA LYS A 429 19.28 5.03 4.35
C LYS A 429 19.56 6.52 4.21
N LEU A 430 18.82 7.35 4.94
CA LEU A 430 19.00 8.81 4.89
C LEU A 430 20.44 9.22 5.25
N ASP A 431 21.05 8.53 6.22
CA ASP A 431 22.41 8.80 6.69
C ASP A 431 23.48 8.52 5.60
N ASP A 432 23.27 7.51 4.76
CA ASP A 432 24.20 7.11 3.69
C ASP A 432 24.32 8.16 2.59
N TYR A 433 23.32 9.05 2.45
CA TYR A 433 23.33 10.12 1.47
C TYR A 433 24.10 11.38 1.94
N GLY A 434 24.42 11.49 3.24
CA GLY A 434 25.18 12.60 3.82
C GLY A 434 24.66 13.99 3.41
N ASN A 435 25.52 14.74 2.70
CA ASN A 435 25.26 16.13 2.27
C ASN A 435 24.65 16.26 0.87
N GLN A 436 24.31 15.15 0.20
CA GLN A 436 23.66 15.21 -1.11
C GLN A 436 22.30 15.93 -1.02
N LYS A 437 21.97 16.71 -2.05
CA LYS A 437 20.71 17.43 -2.16
C LYS A 437 19.85 16.78 -3.23
N SER A 438 18.68 16.29 -2.83
CA SER A 438 17.63 15.82 -3.75
C SER A 438 16.25 16.08 -3.14
N THR A 439 15.20 16.02 -3.96
CA THR A 439 13.81 16.14 -3.50
C THR A 439 13.46 15.00 -2.54
N SER A 440 13.89 13.77 -2.83
CA SER A 440 13.70 12.60 -1.97
C SER A 440 14.40 12.73 -0.62
N ILE A 441 15.63 13.23 -0.59
CA ILE A 441 16.38 13.47 0.66
C ILE A 441 15.72 14.58 1.48
N SER A 442 15.29 15.67 0.82
CA SER A 442 14.61 16.77 1.50
C SER A 442 13.28 16.31 2.10
N THR A 443 12.53 15.50 1.35
CA THR A 443 11.28 14.88 1.82
C THR A 443 11.55 13.93 2.99
N ALA A 444 12.57 13.08 2.91
CA ALA A 444 12.95 12.19 4.00
C ALA A 444 13.38 12.96 5.25
N LYS A 445 14.15 14.05 5.11
CA LYS A 445 14.52 14.94 6.23
C LYS A 445 13.28 15.59 6.86
N ARG A 446 12.35 16.08 6.03
CA ARG A 446 11.07 16.64 6.48
C ARG A 446 10.17 15.59 7.15
N LEU A 447 10.14 14.36 6.64
CA LEU A 447 9.42 13.23 7.25
C LEU A 447 10.04 12.84 8.59
N ALA A 448 11.38 12.83 8.71
CA ALA A 448 12.06 12.62 9.99
C ALA A 448 11.75 13.72 10.99
N GLU A 449 11.72 14.98 10.54
CA GLU A 449 11.38 16.13 11.36
C GLU A 449 9.91 16.13 11.81
N PHE A 450 9.00 15.66 10.96
CA PHE A 450 7.55 15.67 11.19
C PHE A 450 7.05 14.44 11.96
N LEU A 451 7.49 13.23 11.56
CA LEU A 451 7.03 11.94 12.11
C LEU A 451 8.06 11.29 13.06
N GLY A 452 9.26 11.85 13.16
CA GLY A 452 10.36 11.38 14.00
C GLY A 452 11.40 10.50 13.27
N ASP A 453 12.62 10.47 13.82
CA ASP A 453 13.80 9.78 13.27
C ASP A 453 13.62 8.27 13.03
N GLN A 454 12.56 7.64 13.56
CA GLN A 454 12.33 6.21 13.40
C GLN A 454 11.92 5.84 11.96
N MET A 455 11.24 6.73 11.24
CA MET A 455 10.76 6.49 9.87
C MET A 455 11.89 6.40 8.82
N VAL A 456 13.06 6.97 9.10
CA VAL A 456 14.18 7.09 8.16
C VAL A 456 15.34 6.12 8.41
N LYS A 457 15.17 5.19 9.36
CA LYS A 457 16.20 4.20 9.74
C LYS A 457 16.33 3.03 8.76
N ASP A 458 15.27 2.74 8.03
CA ASP A 458 15.18 1.61 7.11
C ASP A 458 15.41 2.04 5.66
N THR A 459 15.94 1.13 4.85
CA THR A 459 16.10 1.34 3.40
C THR A 459 14.75 1.19 2.69
N GLY A 460 14.59 1.81 1.52
CA GLY A 460 13.36 1.68 0.73
C GLY A 460 12.25 2.67 1.08
N LEU A 461 12.54 3.75 1.82
CA LEU A 461 11.52 4.77 2.15
C LEU A 461 10.89 5.35 0.88
N SER A 462 9.56 5.27 0.79
CA SER A 462 8.76 5.89 -0.28
C SER A 462 8.50 7.35 0.10
N CYS A 463 9.19 8.27 -0.59
CA CYS A 463 9.01 9.70 -0.41
C CYS A 463 7.99 10.21 -1.42
N ARG A 464 6.73 10.36 -1.01
CA ARG A 464 5.69 11.07 -1.78
C ARG A 464 5.76 12.56 -1.44
N PHE A 465 5.91 13.42 -2.45
CA PHE A 465 6.06 14.86 -2.24
C PHE A 465 5.38 15.68 -3.34
N VAL A 466 5.14 16.96 -3.01
CA VAL A 466 4.67 18.00 -3.93
C VAL A 466 5.64 19.18 -3.89
N ILE A 467 5.69 19.98 -4.96
CA ILE A 467 6.60 21.14 -5.07
C ILE A 467 5.83 22.43 -4.76
N SER A 468 6.37 23.22 -3.83
CA SER A 468 5.78 24.49 -3.38
C SER A 468 6.51 25.71 -3.95
N LYS A 469 5.78 26.80 -4.20
CA LYS A 469 6.30 28.03 -4.84
C LYS A 469 7.20 28.92 -3.95
N LYS A 470 6.97 29.00 -2.62
CA LYS A 470 7.68 29.91 -1.69
C LYS A 470 8.91 29.25 -1.02
N PRO A 471 10.00 30.01 -0.72
CA PRO A 471 10.09 30.66 0.61
C PRO A 471 10.70 32.08 0.66
N GLU A 472 10.03 33.05 1.32
CA GLU A 472 10.58 34.39 1.65
C GLU A 472 10.32 34.75 3.12
N GLY A 473 11.38 34.81 3.93
CA GLY A 473 11.56 35.62 5.17
C GLY A 473 10.50 35.66 6.31
N ALA A 474 10.91 35.13 7.49
CA ALA A 474 10.52 35.49 8.88
C ALA A 474 9.12 35.03 9.44
N PRO A 475 8.90 35.00 10.79
CA PRO A 475 8.14 33.92 11.47
C PRO A 475 6.76 34.25 12.12
N ALA A 476 5.89 33.22 12.31
CA ALA A 476 5.18 32.76 13.57
C ALA A 476 3.73 32.16 13.41
N GLU A 477 3.42 31.09 14.20
CA GLU A 477 2.17 30.38 14.73
C GLU A 477 0.74 30.52 14.11
N PRO A 478 -0.27 29.60 14.23
CA PRO A 478 -0.38 28.28 14.94
C PRO A 478 -1.02 27.08 14.14
N SER A 479 -1.11 25.88 14.76
CA SER A 479 -1.59 24.51 14.32
C SER A 479 -0.58 23.64 13.57
N ILE A 480 -0.34 22.36 13.95
CA ILE A 480 0.84 21.56 13.53
C ILE A 480 1.04 21.46 12.00
N ARG A 481 -0.01 21.26 11.21
CA ARG A 481 0.09 21.33 9.73
C ARG A 481 0.55 22.72 9.29
N LYS A 482 -0.06 23.77 9.85
CA LYS A 482 0.34 25.15 9.60
C LYS A 482 1.75 25.44 10.15
N HIS A 483 2.19 24.85 11.25
CA HIS A 483 3.51 25.07 11.85
C HIS A 483 4.61 24.55 10.92
N TYR A 484 4.52 23.29 10.47
CA TYR A 484 5.50 22.74 9.55
C TYR A 484 5.39 23.37 8.15
N LEU A 485 4.18 23.67 7.66
CA LEU A 485 4.02 24.42 6.41
C LEU A 485 4.59 25.84 6.52
N LYS A 486 4.34 26.58 7.59
CA LYS A 486 4.95 27.90 7.86
C LYS A 486 6.47 27.78 7.97
N LYS A 487 6.99 26.74 8.62
CA LYS A 487 8.43 26.49 8.74
C LYS A 487 9.09 26.19 7.39
N TRP A 488 8.46 25.37 6.56
CA TRP A 488 8.99 24.97 5.26
C TRP A 488 8.78 26.03 4.17
N LEU A 489 7.64 26.74 4.19
CA LEU A 489 7.30 27.84 3.28
C LEU A 489 7.87 29.20 3.73
N LYS A 490 8.29 29.32 5.00
CA LYS A 490 8.78 30.55 5.64
C LYS A 490 7.80 31.74 5.54
N VAL A 491 6.49 31.54 5.78
CA VAL A 491 5.46 32.59 5.68
C VAL A 491 4.77 32.83 7.02
N SER A 492 4.53 34.09 7.38
CA SER A 492 3.91 34.55 8.64
C SER A 492 2.38 34.47 8.64
N ASP A 493 1.72 35.02 7.62
CA ASP A 493 0.26 35.03 7.50
C ASP A 493 -0.24 34.02 6.47
N ALA A 494 -0.96 32.99 6.95
CA ALA A 494 -1.68 32.05 6.12
C ALA A 494 -3.06 31.79 6.75
N SER A 495 -3.92 32.81 6.63
CA SER A 495 -5.34 32.69 6.96
C SER A 495 -6.04 31.73 5.98
N ASN A 496 -5.65 31.75 4.70
CA ASN A 496 -6.04 30.76 3.69
C ASN A 496 -4.87 29.82 3.36
N LEU A 497 -5.07 28.52 3.63
CA LEU A 497 -4.14 27.45 3.27
C LEU A 497 -4.79 26.53 2.22
N ASP A 498 -5.26 27.14 1.13
CA ASP A 498 -5.62 26.36 -0.05
C ASP A 498 -4.33 25.77 -0.64
N ILE A 499 -4.39 24.48 -0.96
CA ILE A 499 -3.29 23.77 -1.61
C ILE A 499 -2.92 24.44 -2.94
N ARG A 500 -3.90 24.96 -3.68
CA ARG A 500 -3.70 25.60 -4.99
C ARG A 500 -2.82 26.84 -4.91
N ASP A 501 -2.75 27.50 -3.76
CA ASP A 501 -1.87 28.66 -3.56
C ASP A 501 -0.45 28.28 -3.10
N ILE A 502 -0.30 27.07 -2.54
CA ILE A 502 0.99 26.55 -2.07
C ILE A 502 1.80 25.97 -3.22
N LEU A 503 1.13 25.29 -4.15
CA LEU A 503 1.75 24.57 -5.27
C LEU A 503 2.46 25.51 -6.25
N ASP A 504 3.62 25.06 -6.73
CA ASP A 504 4.29 25.72 -7.85
C ASP A 504 3.72 25.24 -9.18
N TRP A 505 2.62 25.84 -9.62
CA TRP A 505 2.03 25.56 -10.94
C TRP A 505 3.02 25.81 -12.09
N GLY A 506 3.95 26.77 -11.95
CA GLY A 506 4.97 27.04 -12.95
C GLY A 506 5.90 25.85 -13.16
N TYR A 507 6.34 25.22 -12.08
CA TYR A 507 7.12 23.98 -12.12
C TYR A 507 6.40 22.86 -12.87
N TYR A 508 5.11 22.63 -12.56
CA TYR A 508 4.33 21.57 -13.19
C TYR A 508 4.04 21.86 -14.67
N VAL A 509 3.77 23.12 -15.03
CA VAL A 509 3.60 23.56 -16.42
C VAL A 509 4.90 23.40 -17.21
N GLU A 510 6.06 23.72 -16.64
CA GLU A 510 7.35 23.52 -17.31
C GLU A 510 7.67 22.03 -17.52
N ARG A 511 7.33 21.18 -16.54
CA ARG A 511 7.50 19.72 -16.61
C ARG A 511 6.62 19.11 -17.70
N LEU A 512 5.33 19.43 -17.72
CA LEU A 512 4.40 18.98 -18.76
C LEU A 512 4.79 19.57 -20.13
N GLY A 513 5.10 20.86 -20.18
CA GLY A 513 5.55 21.54 -21.39
C GLY A 513 6.82 20.94 -21.96
N GLY A 514 7.73 20.46 -21.10
CA GLY A 514 8.88 19.70 -21.53
C GLY A 514 8.56 18.31 -22.10
N CYS A 515 7.48 17.68 -21.66
CA CYS A 515 6.98 16.44 -22.24
C CYS A 515 6.36 16.71 -23.63
N ILE A 516 5.50 17.72 -23.73
CA ILE A 516 4.87 18.18 -24.98
C ILE A 516 5.94 18.58 -26.01
N GLN A 517 7.01 19.26 -25.59
CA GLN A 517 8.12 19.59 -26.48
C GLN A 517 8.76 18.35 -27.09
N LYS A 518 9.10 17.35 -26.26
CA LYS A 518 9.79 16.13 -26.70
C LYS A 518 8.91 15.24 -27.57
N ILE A 519 7.62 15.12 -27.28
CA ILE A 519 6.72 14.16 -27.94
C ILE A 519 6.01 14.78 -29.14
N ILE A 520 5.66 16.07 -29.07
CA ILE A 520 4.75 16.71 -30.04
C ILE A 520 5.50 17.78 -30.84
N THR A 521 5.90 18.89 -30.20
CA THR A 521 6.28 20.10 -30.94
C THR A 521 7.60 19.94 -31.71
N ILE A 522 8.63 19.31 -31.12
CA ILE A 522 9.94 19.14 -31.78
C ILE A 522 9.82 18.11 -32.91
N PRO A 523 9.21 16.93 -32.72
CA PRO A 523 8.95 16.01 -33.84
C PRO A 523 8.12 16.64 -34.97
N ALA A 524 7.05 17.38 -34.65
CA ALA A 524 6.22 18.08 -35.64
C ALA A 524 7.07 19.02 -36.51
N ALA A 525 7.90 19.88 -35.89
CA ALA A 525 8.77 20.80 -36.61
C ALA A 525 9.81 20.08 -37.48
N LEU A 526 10.39 18.97 -37.00
CA LEU A 526 11.35 18.15 -37.77
C LEU A 526 10.68 17.43 -38.96
N GLN A 527 9.39 17.15 -38.86
CA GLN A 527 8.56 16.61 -39.94
C GLN A 527 7.91 17.71 -40.81
N SER A 528 8.33 18.97 -40.63
CA SER A 528 7.83 20.15 -41.36
C SER A 528 6.37 20.52 -41.15
N VAL A 529 5.79 20.13 -40.00
CA VAL A 529 4.48 20.59 -39.53
C VAL A 529 4.65 21.83 -38.66
N SER A 530 3.77 22.83 -38.79
CA SER A 530 3.76 24.02 -37.93
C SER A 530 3.52 23.65 -36.47
N ASN A 531 3.95 24.49 -35.52
CA ASN A 531 3.78 24.20 -34.09
C ASN A 531 2.29 23.94 -33.75
N PRO A 532 1.91 22.70 -33.40
CA PRO A 532 0.50 22.36 -33.20
C PRO A 532 0.00 22.82 -31.82
N VAL A 533 0.89 23.16 -30.88
CA VAL A 533 0.55 23.68 -29.54
C VAL A 533 1.24 25.04 -29.32
N PRO A 534 0.67 26.16 -29.80
CA PRO A 534 1.32 27.47 -29.77
C PRO A 534 1.66 27.99 -28.37
N ARG A 535 0.89 27.57 -27.34
CA ARG A 535 1.09 27.94 -25.93
C ARG A 535 2.44 27.49 -25.38
N ILE A 536 3.05 26.47 -25.99
CA ILE A 536 4.38 26.01 -25.66
C ILE A 536 5.31 26.34 -26.84
N PRO A 537 6.20 27.33 -26.68
CA PRO A 537 7.12 27.69 -27.75
C PRO A 537 8.19 26.61 -27.94
N HIS A 538 8.71 26.52 -29.18
CA HIS A 538 9.87 25.71 -29.47
C HIS A 538 11.12 26.23 -28.73
N PRO A 539 12.09 25.34 -28.41
CA PRO A 539 13.41 25.74 -27.94
C PRO A 539 14.07 26.73 -28.91
N ASP A 540 14.90 27.62 -28.39
CA ASP A 540 15.46 28.75 -29.16
C ASP A 540 16.27 28.31 -30.39
N TRP A 541 17.03 27.22 -30.29
CA TRP A 541 17.80 26.67 -31.42
C TRP A 541 16.88 26.22 -32.58
N LEU A 542 15.74 25.61 -32.27
CA LEU A 542 14.79 25.11 -33.27
C LEU A 542 14.04 26.28 -33.90
N ARG A 543 13.65 27.28 -33.09
CA ARG A 543 13.04 28.52 -33.58
C ARG A 543 13.98 29.26 -34.52
N LYS A 544 15.26 29.39 -34.15
CA LYS A 544 16.31 29.98 -35.00
C LYS A 544 16.46 29.21 -36.31
N LYS A 545 16.47 27.88 -36.27
CA LYS A 545 16.55 27.03 -37.47
C LYS A 545 15.33 27.14 -38.38
N MET A 546 14.12 27.28 -37.81
CA MET A 546 12.90 27.52 -38.58
C MET A 546 12.89 28.92 -39.21
N LEU A 547 13.33 29.94 -38.48
CA LEU A 547 13.52 31.30 -39.02
C LEU A 547 14.54 31.29 -40.16
N GLU A 548 15.67 30.61 -40.00
CA GLU A 548 16.69 30.46 -41.04
C GLU A 548 16.19 29.69 -42.28
N ARG A 549 15.25 28.75 -42.11
CA ARG A 549 14.65 27.98 -43.22
C ARG A 549 13.58 28.78 -43.97
N ASN A 550 12.85 29.65 -43.26
CA ASN A 550 11.77 30.47 -43.81
C ASN A 550 12.26 31.86 -44.29
N ASP A 551 13.56 32.17 -44.14
CA ASP A 551 14.17 33.42 -44.62
C ASP A 551 14.32 33.39 -46.15
N VAL A 552 13.48 34.18 -46.82
CA VAL A 552 13.41 34.29 -48.28
C VAL A 552 14.65 34.98 -48.87
N TYR A 553 15.43 35.71 -48.08
CA TYR A 553 16.50 36.60 -48.55
C TYR A 553 17.93 36.06 -48.36
N LYS A 554 18.09 34.78 -48.01
CA LYS A 554 19.43 34.20 -47.76
C LYS A 554 20.08 33.65 -49.04
N GLN A 555 21.32 34.07 -49.29
CA GLN A 555 22.19 33.50 -50.33
C GLN A 555 22.50 32.03 -50.01
N LYS A 556 21.99 31.11 -50.82
CA LYS A 556 22.22 29.66 -50.67
C LYS A 556 23.71 29.32 -50.89
N LYS A 557 24.24 28.35 -50.14
CA LYS A 557 25.61 27.85 -50.37
C LYS A 557 25.69 27.22 -51.76
N ILE A 558 26.80 27.42 -52.48
CA ILE A 558 27.05 26.87 -53.83
C ILE A 558 26.78 25.35 -53.91
N SER A 559 27.02 24.60 -52.83
CA SER A 559 26.73 23.16 -52.74
C SER A 559 25.25 22.79 -52.83
N GLU A 560 24.33 23.70 -52.48
CA GLU A 560 22.87 23.48 -52.54
C GLU A 560 22.27 23.87 -53.90
N ILE A 561 23.02 24.59 -54.74
CA ILE A 561 22.59 25.03 -56.08
C ILE A 561 22.61 23.86 -57.08
N PHE A 562 23.36 22.80 -56.81
CA PHE A 562 23.54 21.66 -57.73
C PHE A 562 22.73 20.40 -57.38
N ALA A 563 21.74 20.49 -56.48
CA ALA A 563 20.80 19.39 -56.23
C ALA A 563 19.58 19.50 -57.19
N PRO A 564 19.23 18.45 -57.94
CA PRO A 564 18.15 18.51 -58.93
C PRO A 564 16.79 18.66 -58.23
N SER A 565 16.08 19.76 -58.51
CA SER A 565 14.73 20.03 -57.99
C SER A 565 13.65 19.57 -58.97
N THR A 566 12.71 18.74 -58.49
CA THR A 566 11.42 18.46 -59.13
C THR A 566 10.52 19.70 -59.06
N ARG A 567 9.99 20.11 -60.22
CA ARG A 567 9.03 21.20 -60.41
C ARG A 567 7.64 20.78 -59.94
N GLU A 568 6.99 21.61 -59.13
CA GLU A 568 5.53 21.74 -59.17
C GLU A 568 5.09 23.20 -59.21
N LYS A 569 3.93 23.39 -59.86
CA LYS A 569 3.46 24.60 -60.54
C LYS A 569 2.71 25.53 -59.59
N ILE A 570 2.94 26.82 -59.80
CA ILE A 570 2.09 27.93 -59.35
C ILE A 570 0.90 28.04 -60.31
N THR A 571 -0.32 28.20 -59.78
CA THR A 571 -1.40 28.90 -60.48
C THR A 571 -2.12 29.83 -59.51
N ASP A 572 -2.18 31.08 -59.94
CA ASP A 572 -2.76 32.26 -59.30
C ASP A 572 -4.29 32.28 -59.24
N LYS A 573 -4.80 33.05 -58.26
CA LYS A 573 -5.84 34.12 -58.33
C LYS A 573 -6.33 34.36 -56.89
N ALA A 574 -6.04 35.48 -56.23
CA ALA A 574 -6.59 36.85 -56.44
C ALA A 574 -8.14 36.80 -56.45
N GLU A 575 -8.92 37.55 -55.66
CA GLU A 575 -8.68 38.85 -55.02
C GLU A 575 -9.97 39.26 -54.26
N GLU A 576 -9.86 40.22 -53.33
CA GLU A 576 -10.89 41.22 -52.90
C GLU A 576 -11.79 40.97 -51.66
N LYS A 577 -12.08 41.92 -50.76
CA LYS A 577 -11.66 43.34 -50.56
C LYS A 577 -12.18 43.85 -49.19
N SER A 578 -11.74 45.08 -48.89
CA SER A 578 -12.34 46.16 -48.06
C SER A 578 -11.79 46.31 -46.63
N HIS A 579 -10.82 47.20 -46.42
CA HIS A 579 -10.92 48.69 -46.22
C HIS A 579 -11.21 48.99 -44.72
N VAL A 580 -10.48 49.84 -43.99
CA VAL A 580 -10.15 51.27 -44.22
C VAL A 580 -8.98 51.67 -43.29
N GLU A 581 -7.96 52.34 -43.89
CA GLU A 581 -7.22 53.59 -43.52
C GLU A 581 -6.82 53.85 -42.05
N ASP A 582 -5.75 54.54 -41.68
CA ASP A 582 -4.57 55.24 -42.25
C ASP A 582 -3.75 55.63 -40.98
N SER A 583 -2.50 56.05 -40.92
CA SER A 583 -1.55 56.59 -41.89
C SER A 583 -0.20 56.70 -41.18
N ALA A 584 0.85 56.26 -41.89
CA ALA A 584 2.10 56.99 -42.15
C ALA A 584 3.03 57.45 -40.99
N GLN A 585 4.25 56.90 -40.93
CA GLN A 585 5.48 57.51 -41.51
C GLN A 585 6.75 56.80 -40.97
N GLU A 586 7.39 56.03 -41.85
CA GLU A 586 8.86 55.88 -41.94
C GLU A 586 9.41 57.02 -42.85
N PRO A 587 10.71 57.11 -43.19
CA PRO A 587 11.98 56.93 -42.45
C PRO A 587 12.97 58.10 -42.74
N THR A 588 14.13 58.18 -42.08
CA THR A 588 15.36 58.76 -42.72
C THR A 588 16.65 58.29 -42.07
N ILE A 589 17.69 58.22 -42.92
CA ILE A 589 18.96 57.50 -42.84
C ILE A 589 20.12 58.50 -42.61
N ARG A 590 21.28 57.98 -42.14
CA ARG A 590 22.69 58.47 -42.29
C ARG A 590 23.29 59.15 -41.04
N ASP A 591 24.58 59.10 -40.71
CA ASP A 591 25.77 58.47 -41.33
C ASP A 591 26.89 58.28 -40.28
N ILE A 592 27.98 57.69 -40.77
CA ILE A 592 29.28 57.33 -40.22
C ILE A 592 30.23 58.53 -39.97
N GLU A 593 31.21 58.31 -39.09
CA GLU A 593 32.38 59.15 -38.69
C GLU A 593 32.28 59.93 -37.38
N ASP A 594 32.62 59.26 -36.27
CA ASP A 594 33.61 59.82 -35.32
C ASP A 594 34.38 58.72 -34.58
N THR A 595 35.43 58.27 -35.26
CA THR A 595 36.79 57.98 -34.76
C THR A 595 37.02 57.80 -33.25
N ALA A 596 37.38 56.58 -32.82
CA ALA A 596 38.75 56.24 -32.33
C ALA A 596 38.79 55.03 -31.37
N GLY A 597 39.65 54.06 -31.71
CA GLY A 597 40.56 53.40 -30.74
C GLY A 597 40.05 52.15 -30.00
N GLY A 598 40.44 50.97 -30.48
CA GLY A 598 40.29 49.71 -29.75
C GLY A 598 41.38 49.44 -28.69
N SER A 599 41.07 48.65 -27.67
CA SER A 599 41.56 47.28 -27.49
C SER A 599 41.42 46.75 -26.05
N LYS A 600 41.14 45.45 -25.97
CA LYS A 600 41.50 44.46 -24.93
C LYS A 600 40.72 44.34 -23.61
N LYS A 601 40.69 43.06 -23.21
CA LYS A 601 39.95 42.34 -22.17
C LYS A 601 40.64 42.39 -20.80
N THR A 602 39.87 41.90 -19.80
CA THR A 602 40.23 41.23 -18.51
C THR A 602 40.28 42.15 -17.26
N PRO A 603 40.19 41.63 -16.02
CA PRO A 603 40.11 40.22 -15.55
C PRO A 603 39.09 39.92 -14.39
N ARG A 604 38.96 38.62 -14.08
CA ARG A 604 38.55 38.08 -12.76
C ARG A 604 39.72 38.20 -11.76
N LEU A 605 39.43 38.39 -10.46
CA LEU A 605 40.19 37.74 -9.37
C LEU A 605 39.45 37.77 -8.02
N VAL A 606 39.93 36.88 -7.17
CA VAL A 606 39.43 36.31 -5.91
C VAL A 606 39.55 37.28 -4.71
N GLY A 607 38.70 37.12 -3.68
CA GLY A 607 38.86 37.79 -2.38
C GLY A 607 38.40 36.91 -1.20
N MET A 608 39.34 36.60 -0.32
CA MET A 608 39.25 35.73 0.87
C MET A 608 38.25 36.15 1.94
N ALA A 609 37.79 35.15 2.71
CA ALA A 609 37.10 35.32 3.98
C ALA A 609 38.07 35.81 5.07
N ILE A 610 37.69 36.88 5.77
CA ILE A 610 38.36 37.39 6.97
C ILE A 610 37.46 37.10 8.18
N SER A 611 38.02 36.36 9.14
CA SER A 611 37.45 36.16 10.47
C SER A 611 37.60 37.42 11.32
N HIS A 612 36.54 37.87 11.99
CA HIS A 612 36.67 38.69 13.20
C HIS A 612 35.80 38.14 14.34
N LYS A 613 36.50 37.63 15.37
CA LYS A 613 36.01 37.46 16.75
C LYS A 613 35.86 38.84 17.40
N ARG A 614 34.74 39.08 18.09
CA ARG A 614 34.57 39.84 19.36
C ARG A 614 33.07 39.89 19.67
N LYS A 615 32.55 40.01 20.89
CA LYS A 615 32.92 39.70 22.29
C LYS A 615 31.63 40.11 23.05
N ARG A 616 31.22 39.31 24.04
CA ARG A 616 30.03 39.54 24.88
C ARG A 616 29.96 40.96 25.47
N GLY A 617 28.75 41.51 25.55
CA GLY A 617 28.34 42.59 26.45
C GLY A 617 26.94 42.29 26.99
N LEU A 618 26.79 42.38 28.32
CA LEU A 618 25.61 42.08 29.13
C LEU A 618 24.83 43.37 29.45
N SER A 619 23.50 43.30 29.42
CA SER A 619 22.49 44.03 30.22
C SER A 619 21.13 43.63 29.62
N GLY A 620 20.08 43.21 30.33
CA GLY A 620 19.71 43.27 31.74
C GLY A 620 18.27 43.79 31.80
N GLU A 621 17.35 42.99 32.38
CA GLU A 621 15.94 43.24 32.71
C GLU A 621 14.87 43.08 31.61
N GLU A 622 13.63 42.68 31.90
CA GLU A 622 13.04 41.50 32.58
C GLU A 622 11.53 41.52 32.22
N THR A 623 10.80 40.43 32.50
CA THR A 623 9.34 40.18 32.36
C THR A 623 8.87 39.82 30.93
N GLY A 624 8.17 38.71 30.63
CA GLY A 624 7.70 37.52 31.35
C GLY A 624 6.72 36.72 30.47
N GLN A 625 7.09 35.46 30.13
CA GLN A 625 6.28 34.21 29.98
C GLN A 625 4.99 34.22 29.08
N HIS A 626 4.71 33.25 28.18
CA HIS A 626 4.99 31.81 28.09
C HIS A 626 5.07 31.30 26.63
N ALA A 627 6.03 30.41 26.33
CA ALA A 627 6.25 29.74 25.05
C ALA A 627 6.00 28.21 25.14
N ALA A 628 5.51 27.62 24.04
CA ALA A 628 5.32 26.17 23.82
C ALA A 628 6.62 25.49 23.30
N PRO A 629 6.78 24.15 23.44
CA PRO A 629 8.09 23.52 23.64
C PRO A 629 8.89 23.19 22.37
N GLU A 630 10.17 23.60 22.39
CA GLU A 630 11.24 23.29 21.43
C GLU A 630 11.90 21.91 21.69
N ASP A 631 12.71 21.47 20.72
CA ASP A 631 13.54 20.25 20.74
C ASP A 631 14.14 19.92 22.11
N TRP A 632 14.06 18.65 22.55
CA TRP A 632 14.63 18.20 23.83
C TRP A 632 16.13 18.50 23.97
N ARG A 633 16.85 18.67 22.84
CA ARG A 633 18.26 19.09 22.80
C ARG A 633 18.47 20.57 23.10
N ALA A 634 17.54 21.43 22.70
CA ALA A 634 17.56 22.86 23.03
C ALA A 634 17.18 23.08 24.50
N VAL A 635 16.24 22.29 25.03
CA VAL A 635 15.75 22.37 26.41
C VAL A 635 16.74 21.81 27.44
N LEU A 636 17.43 20.70 27.14
CA LEU A 636 18.29 20.02 28.11
C LEU A 636 19.78 20.33 27.96
N GLY A 637 20.22 20.95 26.85
CA GLY A 637 21.63 21.20 26.56
C GLY A 637 22.42 19.94 26.15
N PRO A 638 23.75 20.03 25.99
CA PRO A 638 24.59 18.90 25.55
C PRO A 638 24.55 17.74 26.55
N MET A 639 24.53 16.51 26.03
CA MET A 639 24.43 15.30 26.84
C MET A 639 25.64 15.17 27.78
N PRO A 640 25.44 14.99 29.10
CA PRO A 640 26.54 14.67 30.01
C PRO A 640 27.22 13.36 29.58
N PRO A 641 28.55 13.24 29.62
CA PRO A 641 29.23 11.98 29.36
C PRO A 641 28.82 10.93 30.40
N VAL A 642 28.86 9.64 30.04
CA VAL A 642 28.65 8.53 30.96
C VAL A 642 29.89 8.42 31.86
N GLY A 643 29.99 9.34 32.82
CA GLY A 643 31.13 9.46 33.72
C GLY A 643 31.35 8.18 34.55
N LYS A 644 32.58 7.99 35.02
CA LYS A 644 32.97 6.79 35.81
C LYS A 644 32.52 6.89 37.27
N THR A 645 32.29 8.10 37.78
CA THR A 645 31.86 8.35 39.16
C THR A 645 30.35 8.18 39.36
N LYS A 646 29.92 7.98 40.61
CA LYS A 646 28.50 7.75 40.96
C LYS A 646 27.64 9.01 40.75
N GLU A 647 28.23 10.19 40.91
CA GLU A 647 27.57 11.50 40.78
C GLU A 647 27.33 11.88 39.32
N GLU A 648 28.31 11.65 38.44
CA GLU A 648 28.17 11.86 36.99
C GLU A 648 27.14 10.90 36.38
N ARG A 649 27.09 9.65 36.85
CA ARG A 649 26.05 8.69 36.44
C ARG A 649 24.65 9.14 36.88
N ARG A 650 24.52 9.76 38.05
CA ARG A 650 23.24 10.28 38.54
C ARG A 650 22.77 11.47 37.69
N LEU A 651 23.66 12.39 37.36
CA LEU A 651 23.39 13.51 36.44
C LEU A 651 22.99 13.02 35.05
N TRP A 652 23.66 11.99 34.52
CA TRP A 652 23.30 11.37 33.25
C TRP A 652 21.92 10.71 33.30
N VAL A 653 21.59 9.97 34.36
CA VAL A 653 20.27 9.35 34.53
C VAL A 653 19.17 10.39 34.65
N GLU A 654 19.40 11.49 35.37
CA GLU A 654 18.43 12.59 35.48
C GLU A 654 18.18 13.28 34.13
N TYR A 655 19.23 13.49 33.34
CA TYR A 655 19.12 13.98 31.96
C TYR A 655 18.30 13.01 31.07
N GLN A 656 18.58 11.70 31.13
CA GLN A 656 17.84 10.71 30.33
C GLN A 656 16.37 10.59 30.75
N LYS A 657 16.05 10.68 32.04
CA LYS A 657 14.65 10.67 32.51
C LYS A 657 13.86 11.85 31.94
N LYS A 658 14.44 13.06 31.93
CA LYS A 658 13.80 14.25 31.33
C LYS A 658 13.62 14.08 29.81
N LYS A 659 14.62 13.55 29.11
CA LYS A 659 14.53 13.24 27.68
C LYS A 659 13.43 12.21 27.38
N TRP A 660 13.35 11.12 28.15
CA TRP A 660 12.35 10.08 27.95
C TRP A 660 10.94 10.57 28.23
N ALA A 661 10.75 11.46 29.22
CA ALA A 661 9.46 12.08 29.50
C ALA A 661 8.94 12.91 28.30
N ILE A 662 9.79 13.77 27.72
CA ILE A 662 9.45 14.57 26.53
C ILE A 662 9.15 13.64 25.33
N GLN A 663 9.99 12.62 25.10
CA GLN A 663 9.76 11.66 24.03
C GLN A 663 8.50 10.79 24.24
N HIS A 664 8.10 10.54 25.48
CA HIS A 664 6.88 9.81 25.81
C HIS A 664 5.63 10.67 25.55
N GLN A 665 5.66 11.96 25.90
CA GLN A 665 4.59 12.91 25.56
C GLN A 665 4.40 12.99 24.04
N ILE A 666 5.46 13.19 23.27
CA ILE A 666 5.40 13.22 21.79
C ILE A 666 4.81 11.89 21.23
N ARG A 667 5.18 10.74 21.82
CA ARG A 667 4.63 9.43 21.43
C ARG A 667 3.14 9.28 21.73
N GLN A 668 2.66 9.76 22.89
CA GLN A 668 1.23 9.72 23.23
C GLN A 668 0.41 10.64 22.32
N GLU A 669 0.92 11.83 22.03
CA GLU A 669 0.31 12.81 21.13
C GLU A 669 0.17 12.24 19.70
N ASN A 670 1.22 11.59 19.20
CA ASN A 670 1.22 10.94 17.89
C ASN A 670 0.31 9.71 17.83
N LYS A 671 0.15 8.97 18.94
CA LYS A 671 -0.79 7.85 19.03
C LYS A 671 -2.25 8.31 18.96
N ARG A 672 -2.59 9.47 19.56
CA ARG A 672 -3.90 10.11 19.42
C ARG A 672 -4.21 10.49 17.97
N ARG A 673 -3.21 11.00 17.24
CA ARG A 673 -3.38 11.45 15.83
C ARG A 673 -3.52 10.33 14.81
N ARG A 674 -2.87 9.18 15.04
CA ARG A 674 -3.04 8.00 14.19
C ARG A 674 -4.44 7.38 14.27
N MET A 675 -5.25 7.74 15.26
CA MET A 675 -6.64 7.27 15.38
C MET A 675 -7.64 8.15 14.62
N ASP A 676 -7.24 9.35 14.16
CA ASP A 676 -8.11 10.32 13.47
C ASP A 676 -7.99 10.28 11.92
N ASP A 677 -7.08 9.48 11.35
CA ASP A 677 -6.76 9.46 9.91
C ASP A 677 -6.97 8.05 9.33
N THR A 678 -8.15 7.80 8.74
CA THR A 678 -8.60 6.45 8.31
C THR A 678 -8.01 5.96 6.98
N ASP A 679 -7.18 6.74 6.29
CA ASP A 679 -6.71 6.45 4.92
C ASP A 679 -5.25 5.96 4.80
N PHE A 680 -4.60 5.54 5.90
CA PHE A 680 -3.28 4.92 5.83
C PHE A 680 -3.34 3.39 5.96
N PRO A 681 -2.87 2.62 4.95
CA PRO A 681 -2.71 1.18 5.10
C PRO A 681 -1.73 0.88 6.24
N ALA A 682 -2.21 0.14 7.24
CA ALA A 682 -1.42 -0.32 8.38
C ALA A 682 -0.45 -1.44 7.95
N ASP A 683 0.62 -1.09 7.22
CA ASP A 683 1.70 -2.03 6.93
C ASP A 683 3.07 -1.37 7.17
N VAL A 684 3.48 -1.31 8.43
CA VAL A 684 4.89 -1.17 8.80
C VAL A 684 5.36 -2.52 9.34
N ARG A 685 6.12 -3.24 8.50
CA ARG A 685 6.84 -4.46 8.87
C ARG A 685 7.81 -4.17 10.02
N ALA A 686 7.46 -4.56 11.24
CA ALA A 686 8.42 -4.65 12.33
C ALA A 686 9.30 -5.89 12.12
N GLY A 687 10.59 -5.69 11.81
CA GLY A 687 11.58 -6.76 11.67
C GLY A 687 11.85 -7.53 12.98
N PRO A 688 12.46 -8.73 12.91
CA PRO A 688 12.64 -9.62 14.05
C PRO A 688 13.71 -9.09 15.02
N SER A 689 13.28 -8.62 16.19
CA SER A 689 14.12 -8.22 17.33
C SER A 689 14.34 -9.41 18.28
N ARG A 690 15.60 -9.77 18.57
CA ARG A 690 15.98 -10.82 19.53
C ARG A 690 16.08 -10.26 20.96
N GLY A 691 15.21 -10.74 21.86
CA GLY A 691 15.25 -10.51 23.32
C GLY A 691 13.95 -9.93 23.91
N LEU A 692 13.48 -10.43 25.07
CA LEU A 692 12.21 -10.14 25.78
C LEU A 692 10.90 -10.42 24.98
N THR A 693 10.92 -10.23 23.66
CA THR A 693 9.84 -10.54 22.71
C THR A 693 9.48 -12.02 22.66
N GLY A 694 10.39 -12.93 23.08
CA GLY A 694 10.10 -14.38 23.13
C GLY A 694 9.09 -14.76 24.22
N PHE A 695 9.12 -14.06 25.37
CA PHE A 695 8.13 -14.20 26.42
C PHE A 695 6.80 -13.57 26.00
N LEU A 696 6.85 -12.39 25.38
CA LEU A 696 5.69 -11.66 24.87
C LEU A 696 5.01 -12.35 23.66
N ARG A 697 5.76 -13.04 22.81
CA ARG A 697 5.20 -13.90 21.75
C ARG A 697 4.49 -15.12 22.32
N LYS A 698 4.95 -15.66 23.44
CA LYS A 698 4.28 -16.80 24.10
C LYS A 698 2.94 -16.37 24.70
N THR A 699 2.85 -15.17 25.29
CA THR A 699 1.60 -14.59 25.80
C THR A 699 0.66 -14.12 24.69
N ALA A 700 1.19 -13.54 23.60
CA ALA A 700 0.38 -13.17 22.43
C ALA A 700 -0.19 -14.43 21.72
N ARG A 701 0.58 -15.51 21.67
CA ARG A 701 0.13 -16.80 21.12
C ARG A 701 -0.93 -17.47 22.01
N SER A 702 -0.77 -17.47 23.33
CA SER A 702 -1.81 -18.00 24.23
C SER A 702 -3.11 -17.21 24.12
N MET A 703 -3.05 -15.89 23.89
CA MET A 703 -4.21 -15.06 23.64
C MET A 703 -4.92 -15.40 22.33
N MET A 704 -4.20 -15.80 21.27
CA MET A 704 -4.82 -16.16 19.99
C MET A 704 -5.34 -17.61 19.95
N ASP A 705 -4.67 -18.53 20.66
CA ASP A 705 -4.96 -19.97 20.58
C ASP A 705 -5.96 -20.45 21.65
N MET A 706 -6.08 -19.77 22.80
CA MET A 706 -6.95 -20.19 23.91
C MET A 706 -8.34 -19.54 23.84
N PRO A 707 -9.40 -20.22 24.33
CA PRO A 707 -10.72 -19.62 24.48
C PRO A 707 -10.71 -18.54 25.58
N TRP A 708 -11.42 -17.45 25.34
CA TRP A 708 -11.57 -16.32 26.25
C TRP A 708 -12.85 -16.49 27.04
N GLN A 709 -12.76 -16.51 28.37
CA GLN A 709 -13.91 -16.49 29.25
C GLN A 709 -14.16 -15.05 29.68
N ILE A 710 -15.14 -14.40 29.04
CA ILE A 710 -15.42 -12.97 29.24
C ILE A 710 -16.13 -12.79 30.59
N VAL A 711 -15.56 -11.98 31.48
CA VAL A 711 -16.15 -11.65 32.77
C VAL A 711 -17.07 -10.43 32.65
N GLN A 712 -16.62 -9.39 31.94
CA GLN A 712 -17.38 -8.15 31.76
C GLN A 712 -16.96 -7.44 30.47
N ILE A 713 -17.93 -6.85 29.77
CA ILE A 713 -17.74 -5.85 28.70
C ILE A 713 -18.18 -4.50 29.28
N MET A 714 -17.31 -3.49 29.24
CA MET A 714 -17.63 -2.16 29.76
C MET A 714 -17.34 -1.08 28.73
N GLU A 715 -18.19 -0.06 28.68
CA GLU A 715 -17.95 1.13 27.86
C GLU A 715 -16.70 1.88 28.35
N THR A 716 -15.98 2.50 27.41
CA THR A 716 -14.87 3.39 27.73
C THR A 716 -15.25 4.84 27.43
N SER A 717 -14.39 5.79 27.79
CA SER A 717 -14.58 7.20 27.43
C SER A 717 -14.55 7.47 25.92
N HIS A 718 -14.13 6.50 25.11
CA HIS A 718 -14.11 6.61 23.66
C HIS A 718 -15.32 5.88 23.05
N PRO A 719 -16.20 6.57 22.29
CA PRO A 719 -17.35 5.96 21.63
C PRO A 719 -16.93 4.78 20.73
N GLY A 720 -17.69 3.68 20.78
CA GLY A 720 -17.41 2.46 20.00
C GLY A 720 -16.24 1.61 20.50
N GLN A 721 -15.44 2.08 21.46
CA GLN A 721 -14.39 1.30 22.10
C GLN A 721 -14.85 0.83 23.49
N PHE A 722 -14.87 -0.48 23.66
CA PHE A 722 -15.22 -1.17 24.89
C PHE A 722 -13.96 -1.79 25.52
N LYS A 723 -13.96 -1.94 26.84
CA LYS A 723 -12.96 -2.67 27.59
C LYS A 723 -13.56 -4.03 27.96
N LEU A 724 -12.92 -5.08 27.46
CA LEU A 724 -13.34 -6.47 27.64
C LEU A 724 -12.39 -7.13 28.65
N TRP A 725 -12.94 -7.59 29.76
CA TRP A 725 -12.23 -8.38 30.75
C TRP A 725 -12.40 -9.86 30.43
N ALA A 726 -11.32 -10.55 30.09
CA ALA A 726 -11.36 -11.98 29.78
C ALA A 726 -10.30 -12.76 30.57
N LEU A 727 -10.73 -13.90 31.12
CA LEU A 727 -9.83 -14.92 31.65
C LEU A 727 -9.36 -15.80 30.49
N ILE A 728 -8.05 -15.82 30.26
CA ILE A 728 -7.39 -16.60 29.21
C ILE A 728 -6.36 -17.50 29.89
N GLY A 729 -6.62 -18.81 29.90
CA GLY A 729 -5.82 -19.73 30.71
C GLY A 729 -5.96 -19.42 32.21
N SER A 730 -4.88 -19.02 32.87
CA SER A 730 -4.86 -18.62 34.29
C SER A 730 -4.92 -17.12 34.53
N ASP A 731 -4.80 -16.31 33.47
CA ASP A 731 -4.52 -14.89 33.57
C ASP A 731 -5.72 -14.06 33.13
N LEU A 732 -6.00 -12.99 33.87
CA LEU A 732 -7.07 -12.03 33.55
C LEU A 732 -6.51 -10.88 32.72
N HIS A 733 -7.03 -10.70 31.52
CA HIS A 733 -6.61 -9.67 30.57
C HIS A 733 -7.66 -8.57 30.42
N ALA A 734 -7.21 -7.33 30.32
CA ALA A 734 -8.01 -6.18 29.89
C ALA A 734 -7.74 -5.89 28.41
N ILE A 735 -8.70 -6.20 27.56
CA ILE A 735 -8.59 -6.14 26.10
C ILE A 735 -9.43 -4.97 25.60
N LYS A 736 -8.97 -4.27 24.57
CA LYS A 736 -9.77 -3.23 23.90
C LYS A 736 -10.57 -3.87 22.77
N LEU A 737 -11.89 -3.71 22.80
CA LEU A 737 -12.82 -4.22 21.81
C LEU A 737 -13.44 -3.05 21.06
N ASN A 738 -13.23 -2.96 19.76
CA ASN A 738 -13.91 -1.98 18.92
C ASN A 738 -15.19 -2.60 18.34
N ILE A 739 -16.30 -1.90 18.50
CA ILE A 739 -17.62 -2.31 18.02
C ILE A 739 -18.13 -1.22 17.08
N PRO A 740 -18.21 -1.49 15.76
CA PRO A 740 -18.77 -0.52 14.82
C PRO A 740 -20.30 -0.45 14.93
N ARG A 741 -20.86 0.68 14.48
CA ARG A 741 -22.28 0.85 14.23
C ARG A 741 -22.63 0.17 12.91
N THR A 742 -23.35 -0.95 13.01
CA THR A 742 -23.99 -1.59 11.85
C THR A 742 -25.43 -1.11 11.73
N PHE A 743 -25.83 -0.65 10.55
CA PHE A 743 -27.21 -0.30 10.22
C PHE A 743 -27.54 -0.68 8.77
N TYR A 744 -28.82 -0.77 8.44
CA TYR A 744 -29.30 -1.25 7.14
C TYR A 744 -30.18 -0.22 6.45
N VAL A 745 -29.85 0.13 5.21
CA VAL A 745 -30.59 1.11 4.41
C VAL A 745 -31.34 0.38 3.29
N ASN A 746 -32.66 0.50 3.26
CA ASN A 746 -33.51 -0.03 2.19
C ASN A 746 -33.78 1.08 1.17
N GLN A 747 -33.30 0.92 -0.07
CA GLN A 747 -33.45 1.92 -1.14
C GLN A 747 -34.32 1.40 -2.28
N LYS A 748 -35.11 2.29 -2.89
CA LYS A 748 -35.95 1.95 -4.04
C LYS A 748 -35.12 1.71 -5.29
N THR A 749 -34.12 2.57 -5.55
CA THR A 749 -33.20 2.41 -6.67
C THR A 749 -31.92 1.65 -6.26
N PRO A 750 -31.32 0.86 -7.18
CA PRO A 750 -30.06 0.19 -6.91
C PRO A 750 -28.88 1.18 -7.03
N LYS A 751 -27.97 1.19 -6.05
CA LYS A 751 -26.68 1.87 -6.14
C LYS A 751 -25.74 1.18 -7.14
N GLU A 752 -25.02 1.97 -7.93
CA GLU A 752 -23.99 1.50 -8.86
C GLU A 752 -22.63 1.31 -8.16
N GLY A 753 -22.01 0.14 -8.32
CA GLY A 753 -20.68 -0.21 -7.78
C GLY A 753 -20.69 -0.98 -6.45
N GLU A 754 -19.51 -1.43 -6.00
CA GLU A 754 -19.29 -1.89 -4.62
C GLU A 754 -18.52 -0.81 -3.87
N GLY A 755 -19.16 -0.13 -2.90
CA GLY A 755 -18.49 0.84 -2.06
C GLY A 755 -17.75 0.19 -0.90
N ALA A 756 -16.61 0.75 -0.47
CA ALA A 756 -15.79 0.19 0.60
C ALA A 756 -16.50 0.11 1.98
N MET A 757 -17.56 0.90 2.19
CA MET A 757 -18.27 1.03 3.48
C MET A 757 -19.67 0.39 3.50
N TRP A 758 -20.14 -0.16 2.37
CA TRP A 758 -21.48 -0.73 2.28
C TRP A 758 -21.54 -2.00 1.42
N LYS A 759 -22.43 -2.91 1.79
CA LYS A 759 -22.61 -4.20 1.11
C LYS A 759 -24.08 -4.49 0.86
N LYS A 760 -24.43 -4.92 -0.35
CA LYS A 760 -25.78 -5.40 -0.65
C LYS A 760 -26.07 -6.71 0.10
N VAL A 761 -27.17 -6.77 0.83
CA VAL A 761 -27.55 -7.93 1.66
C VAL A 761 -29.02 -8.30 1.45
N HIS A 762 -29.34 -9.56 1.70
CA HIS A 762 -30.72 -10.07 1.68
C HIS A 762 -31.11 -10.46 3.10
N ARG A 763 -31.98 -9.66 3.73
CA ARG A 763 -32.54 -9.89 5.07
C ARG A 763 -34.02 -9.57 5.11
N THR A 764 -34.73 -10.19 6.02
CA THR A 764 -36.16 -9.93 6.26
C THR A 764 -36.32 -8.73 7.18
N LEU A 765 -37.06 -7.72 6.72
CA LEU A 765 -37.36 -6.52 7.51
C LEU A 765 -38.36 -6.85 8.64
N PRO A 766 -38.36 -6.07 9.74
CA PRO A 766 -39.37 -6.19 10.78
C PRO A 766 -40.78 -6.15 10.16
N ARG A 767 -41.70 -6.97 10.67
CA ARG A 767 -43.11 -7.03 10.20
C ARG A 767 -43.31 -7.36 8.72
N SER A 768 -42.30 -7.96 8.09
CA SER A 768 -42.34 -8.36 6.68
C SER A 768 -42.54 -7.18 5.71
N HIS A 769 -41.98 -6.01 6.04
CA HIS A 769 -41.93 -4.88 5.09
C HIS A 769 -41.21 -5.27 3.78
N PRO A 770 -41.61 -4.69 2.63
CA PRO A 770 -41.04 -5.04 1.34
C PRO A 770 -39.56 -4.64 1.24
N VAL A 771 -38.72 -5.60 0.88
CA VAL A 771 -37.28 -5.40 0.64
C VAL A 771 -37.09 -4.99 -0.82
N PHE A 772 -36.52 -3.80 -1.04
CA PHE A 772 -36.13 -3.33 -2.37
C PHE A 772 -34.65 -3.62 -2.59
N ASN A 773 -33.78 -2.64 -2.40
CA ASN A 773 -32.33 -2.80 -2.40
C ASN A 773 -31.78 -2.50 -1.00
N LEU A 774 -31.52 -3.56 -0.23
CA LEU A 774 -31.04 -3.44 1.14
C LEU A 774 -29.51 -3.46 1.20
N TYR A 775 -28.94 -2.45 1.84
CA TYR A 775 -27.50 -2.28 2.00
C TYR A 775 -27.12 -2.22 3.47
N GLN A 776 -26.14 -3.03 3.88
CA GLN A 776 -25.52 -2.99 5.20
C GLN A 776 -24.38 -1.97 5.20
N TYR A 777 -24.35 -1.08 6.20
CA TYR A 777 -23.24 -0.17 6.46
C TYR A 777 -22.57 -0.56 7.78
N ASP A 778 -21.24 -0.58 7.79
CA ASP A 778 -20.43 -0.82 9.00
C ASP A 778 -19.53 0.40 9.22
N VAL A 779 -19.90 1.26 10.17
CA VAL A 779 -19.23 2.56 10.38
C VAL A 779 -18.69 2.65 11.82
N PRO A 780 -17.46 3.15 12.03
CA PRO A 780 -16.98 3.49 13.38
C PRO A 780 -17.93 4.44 14.11
N GLU A 781 -18.18 4.19 15.40
CA GLU A 781 -19.18 4.93 16.18
C GLU A 781 -18.90 6.44 16.27
N ASP A 782 -17.64 6.81 16.33
CA ASP A 782 -17.20 8.21 16.36
C ASP A 782 -17.51 8.96 15.06
N LEU A 783 -17.38 8.29 13.91
CA LEU A 783 -17.79 8.83 12.61
C LEU A 783 -19.31 8.88 12.49
N TYR A 784 -20.01 7.84 12.98
CA TYR A 784 -21.47 7.81 13.00
C TYR A 784 -22.04 8.98 13.80
N ILE A 785 -21.54 9.25 15.01
CA ILE A 785 -21.99 10.38 15.84
C ILE A 785 -21.73 11.73 15.16
N LYS A 786 -20.59 11.90 14.47
CA LYS A 786 -20.27 13.14 13.76
C LYS A 786 -21.23 13.42 12.59
N HIS A 787 -21.63 12.37 11.87
CA HIS A 787 -22.43 12.47 10.65
C HIS A 787 -23.90 12.05 10.82
N ILE A 788 -24.37 11.85 12.06
CA ILE A 788 -25.73 11.37 12.31
C ILE A 788 -26.80 12.31 11.75
N ASN A 789 -26.56 13.63 11.78
CA ASN A 789 -27.47 14.63 11.23
C ASN A 789 -27.54 14.55 9.70
N ASP A 790 -26.42 14.27 9.03
CA ASP A 790 -26.36 14.10 7.58
C ASP A 790 -27.10 12.82 7.16
N ILE A 791 -26.89 11.72 7.89
CA ILE A 791 -27.62 10.45 7.67
C ILE A 791 -29.13 10.63 7.91
N THR A 792 -29.50 11.43 8.91
CA THR A 792 -30.90 11.76 9.20
C THR A 792 -31.52 12.68 8.13
N ALA A 793 -30.73 13.55 7.51
CA ALA A 793 -31.17 14.36 6.37
C ALA A 793 -31.32 13.50 5.11
N ASP A 794 -30.40 12.56 4.86
CA ASP A 794 -30.49 11.60 3.77
C ASP A 794 -31.72 10.68 3.91
N LEU A 795 -32.09 10.34 5.14
CA LEU A 795 -33.33 9.62 5.49
C LEU A 795 -34.61 10.32 5.01
N ALA A 796 -34.59 11.65 4.81
CA ALA A 796 -35.71 12.40 4.23
C ALA A 796 -35.75 12.31 2.68
N SER A 797 -34.76 11.67 2.05
CA SER A 797 -34.75 11.45 0.60
C SER A 797 -35.86 10.49 0.18
N PRO A 798 -36.63 10.80 -0.88
CA PRO A 798 -37.72 9.94 -1.35
C PRO A 798 -37.25 8.57 -1.90
N ASP A 799 -35.95 8.41 -2.17
CA ASP A 799 -35.34 7.16 -2.61
C ASP A 799 -35.10 6.16 -1.47
N ILE A 800 -34.90 6.66 -0.25
CA ILE A 800 -34.72 5.83 0.94
C ILE A 800 -36.09 5.45 1.49
N GLU A 801 -36.34 4.16 1.66
CA GLU A 801 -37.58 3.64 2.23
C GLU A 801 -37.55 3.62 3.76
N GLY A 802 -36.40 3.29 4.34
CA GLY A 802 -36.17 3.22 5.77
C GLY A 802 -34.74 2.81 6.12
N VAL A 803 -34.29 3.19 7.33
CA VAL A 803 -32.96 2.84 7.86
C VAL A 803 -33.10 2.13 9.20
N TYR A 804 -32.78 0.84 9.20
CA TYR A 804 -33.02 -0.07 10.32
C TYR A 804 -31.75 -0.32 11.15
N GLU A 805 -31.93 -0.78 12.40
CA GLU A 805 -30.88 -1.12 13.37
C GLU A 805 -30.03 0.07 13.87
N THR A 806 -30.52 1.30 13.72
CA THR A 806 -29.82 2.49 14.20
C THR A 806 -29.85 2.61 15.72
N GLN A 807 -30.94 2.12 16.33
CA GLN A 807 -31.20 2.27 17.77
C GLN A 807 -30.65 1.13 18.62
N VAL A 808 -30.11 0.05 18.03
CA VAL A 808 -29.60 -1.10 18.78
C VAL A 808 -28.37 -0.70 19.62
N PRO A 809 -28.38 -0.89 20.95
CA PRO A 809 -27.22 -0.59 21.80
C PRO A 809 -26.00 -1.43 21.41
N LEU A 810 -24.81 -0.80 21.36
CA LEU A 810 -23.57 -1.49 20.97
C LEU A 810 -23.18 -2.59 21.96
N GLU A 811 -23.41 -2.37 23.26
CA GLU A 811 -23.23 -3.39 24.29
C GLU A 811 -24.12 -4.61 24.04
N PHE A 812 -25.42 -4.40 23.82
CA PHE A 812 -26.37 -5.47 23.53
C PHE A 812 -25.96 -6.25 22.28
N ARG A 813 -25.54 -5.56 21.21
CA ARG A 813 -25.02 -6.20 19.99
C ARG A 813 -23.79 -7.06 20.26
N ALA A 814 -22.89 -6.60 21.13
CA ALA A 814 -21.73 -7.39 21.56
C ALA A 814 -22.16 -8.65 22.31
N LEU A 815 -23.14 -8.56 23.21
CA LEU A 815 -23.65 -9.69 23.98
C LEU A 815 -24.36 -10.74 23.10
N VAL A 816 -25.13 -10.28 22.11
CA VAL A 816 -25.78 -11.15 21.11
C VAL A 816 -24.72 -11.92 20.31
N LYS A 817 -23.65 -11.24 19.88
CA LYS A 817 -22.63 -11.79 18.97
C LYS A 817 -21.51 -12.58 19.64
N LEU A 818 -20.98 -12.13 20.78
CA LEU A 818 -19.82 -12.69 21.46
C LEU A 818 -20.19 -13.65 22.59
N GLY A 819 -21.29 -13.39 23.30
CA GLY A 819 -21.68 -14.14 24.49
C GLY A 819 -20.63 -14.15 25.60
N CYS A 820 -20.57 -15.23 26.40
CA CYS A 820 -19.64 -15.37 27.53
C CYS A 820 -18.30 -16.07 27.19
N LEU A 821 -18.26 -16.79 26.07
CA LEU A 821 -17.09 -17.55 25.62
C LEU A 821 -16.78 -17.22 24.16
N THR A 822 -15.57 -16.75 23.89
CA THR A 822 -15.14 -16.39 22.54
C THR A 822 -13.80 -16.99 22.17
N THR A 823 -13.59 -17.24 20.88
CA THR A 823 -12.28 -17.59 20.31
C THR A 823 -11.92 -16.61 19.22
N VAL A 824 -10.64 -16.28 19.09
CA VAL A 824 -10.15 -15.47 17.97
C VAL A 824 -10.37 -16.22 16.65
N ASN A 825 -10.84 -15.52 15.62
CA ASN A 825 -11.02 -16.08 14.29
C ASN A 825 -9.66 -16.60 13.76
N ARG A 826 -9.65 -17.83 13.23
CA ARG A 826 -8.44 -18.53 12.78
C ARG A 826 -7.75 -17.80 11.62
N GLU A 827 -8.51 -17.14 10.75
CA GLU A 827 -7.99 -16.34 9.64
C GLU A 827 -7.26 -15.10 10.15
N PHE A 828 -7.89 -14.39 11.11
CA PHE A 828 -7.29 -13.24 11.76
C PHE A 828 -6.03 -13.65 12.56
N ALA A 829 -6.10 -14.73 13.34
CA ALA A 829 -4.97 -15.27 14.09
C ALA A 829 -3.77 -15.62 13.18
N ARG A 830 -4.00 -16.17 11.98
CA ARG A 830 -2.96 -16.43 10.98
C ARG A 830 -2.38 -15.14 10.39
N SER A 831 -3.22 -14.16 10.04
CA SER A 831 -2.74 -12.86 9.52
C SER A 831 -1.93 -12.07 10.55
N MET A 832 -2.20 -12.30 11.84
CA MET A 832 -1.57 -11.63 12.97
C MET A 832 -0.42 -12.44 13.59
N GLU A 833 -0.02 -13.56 12.98
CA GLU A 833 1.04 -14.43 13.49
C GLU A 833 2.37 -13.65 13.59
N GLY A 834 2.75 -13.29 14.83
CA GLY A 834 3.95 -12.53 15.15
C GLY A 834 3.79 -11.01 15.32
N ARG A 835 2.56 -10.46 15.27
CA ARG A 835 2.22 -9.05 15.58
C ARG A 835 1.53 -8.95 16.95
N GLU A 836 1.84 -7.89 17.71
CA GLU A 836 1.25 -7.61 19.02
C GLU A 836 0.06 -6.64 18.85
N THR A 837 -1.15 -7.02 19.26
CA THR A 837 -2.30 -6.12 19.34
C THR A 837 -3.17 -6.44 20.54
N ASP A 838 -3.36 -5.45 21.42
CA ASP A 838 -4.33 -5.49 22.53
C ASP A 838 -5.71 -4.96 22.11
N THR A 839 -5.93 -4.77 20.81
CA THR A 839 -7.15 -4.18 20.24
C THR A 839 -7.72 -5.12 19.19
N PHE A 840 -9.00 -5.46 19.34
CA PHE A 840 -9.72 -6.40 18.48
C PHE A 840 -11.02 -5.79 18.04
N ASP A 841 -11.41 -6.00 16.79
CA ASP A 841 -12.76 -5.67 16.33
C ASP A 841 -13.70 -6.84 16.63
N VAL A 842 -14.98 -6.54 16.86
CA VAL A 842 -16.00 -7.56 17.19
C VAL A 842 -16.12 -8.66 16.12
N ASN A 843 -15.76 -8.35 14.87
CA ASN A 843 -15.78 -9.30 13.74
C ASN A 843 -14.61 -10.30 13.77
N ASN A 844 -13.56 -10.01 14.54
CA ASN A 844 -12.39 -10.87 14.65
C ASN A 844 -12.58 -12.00 15.69
N LEU A 845 -13.71 -11.99 16.41
CA LEU A 845 -14.02 -12.90 17.50
C LEU A 845 -15.27 -13.73 17.16
N ASN A 846 -15.24 -15.01 17.52
CA ASN A 846 -16.32 -15.96 17.28
C ASN A 846 -16.88 -16.49 18.60
N PHE A 847 -18.21 -16.48 18.74
CA PHE A 847 -18.93 -17.11 19.85
C PHE A 847 -18.65 -18.61 19.95
N ARG A 848 -18.55 -19.10 21.19
CA ARG A 848 -18.48 -20.52 21.55
C ARG A 848 -19.52 -20.83 22.62
N SER A 849 -20.09 -22.03 22.56
CA SER A 849 -21.05 -22.49 23.56
C SER A 849 -20.34 -23.01 24.81
N VAL A 850 -20.99 -22.87 25.96
CA VAL A 850 -20.58 -23.46 27.25
C VAL A 850 -20.54 -25.00 27.20
N ALA A 851 -21.22 -25.63 26.23
CA ALA A 851 -21.08 -27.07 25.99
C ALA A 851 -19.68 -27.47 25.47
N GLN A 852 -18.94 -26.54 24.84
CA GLN A 852 -17.60 -26.81 24.30
C GLN A 852 -16.49 -26.52 25.33
N PHE A 853 -16.68 -25.49 26.16
CA PHE A 853 -15.71 -25.09 27.19
C PHE A 853 -16.43 -24.68 28.48
N PRO A 854 -15.91 -25.04 29.66
CA PRO A 854 -16.48 -24.58 30.92
C PRO A 854 -16.28 -23.07 31.09
N TYR A 855 -17.31 -22.38 31.54
CA TYR A 855 -17.28 -20.94 31.83
C TYR A 855 -17.16 -20.68 33.33
N LEU A 856 -16.06 -20.02 33.74
CA LEU A 856 -15.72 -19.61 35.10
C LEU A 856 -16.03 -20.71 36.13
N SER A 857 -15.29 -21.82 36.06
CA SER A 857 -15.41 -22.91 37.03
C SER A 857 -15.07 -22.43 38.45
N GLN A 858 -15.63 -23.09 39.46
CA GLN A 858 -15.43 -22.70 40.86
C GLN A 858 -13.93 -22.70 41.20
N GLY A 859 -13.45 -21.61 41.83
CA GLY A 859 -12.04 -21.41 42.17
C GLY A 859 -11.13 -20.84 41.07
N SER A 860 -11.65 -20.62 39.85
CA SER A 860 -10.88 -20.03 38.74
C SER A 860 -10.54 -18.54 38.93
N VAL A 861 -11.42 -17.78 39.59
CA VAL A 861 -11.27 -16.34 39.83
C VAL A 861 -11.61 -16.01 41.27
N LYS A 862 -10.79 -15.18 41.92
CA LYS A 862 -11.05 -14.66 43.27
C LYS A 862 -12.05 -13.51 43.20
N HIS A 863 -12.75 -13.22 44.29
CA HIS A 863 -13.64 -12.07 44.34
C HIS A 863 -13.37 -11.20 45.57
N LEU A 864 -13.54 -9.89 45.40
CA LEU A 864 -13.74 -8.94 46.48
C LEU A 864 -15.22 -8.62 46.55
N TYR A 865 -15.76 -8.39 47.74
CA TYR A 865 -17.16 -8.05 47.91
C TYR A 865 -17.30 -6.60 48.39
N LEU A 866 -18.01 -5.79 47.62
CA LEU A 866 -18.29 -4.39 47.92
C LEU A 866 -19.79 -4.22 48.17
N TYR A 867 -20.12 -3.87 49.40
CA TYR A 867 -21.46 -3.46 49.81
C TYR A 867 -21.53 -1.94 49.89
N HIS A 868 -22.58 -1.36 49.32
CA HIS A 868 -22.91 0.04 49.44
C HIS A 868 -24.43 0.21 49.57
N HIS A 869 -24.86 0.91 50.62
CA HIS A 869 -26.25 1.35 50.75
C HIS A 869 -26.31 2.76 51.34
N LYS A 870 -27.19 3.59 50.79
CA LYS A 870 -27.37 5.00 51.17
C LYS A 870 -28.87 5.27 51.34
N CYS A 871 -29.24 5.88 52.47
CA CYS A 871 -30.58 6.37 52.74
C CYS A 871 -30.48 7.77 53.36
N GLY A 872 -30.92 8.79 52.63
CA GLY A 872 -30.73 10.20 52.99
C GLY A 872 -29.24 10.55 53.12
N ASN A 873 -28.86 11.10 54.28
CA ASN A 873 -27.47 11.47 54.60
C ASN A 873 -26.67 10.34 55.27
N LYS A 874 -27.28 9.16 55.47
CA LYS A 874 -26.67 8.00 56.11
C LYS A 874 -26.22 7.00 55.03
N ALA A 875 -24.98 6.54 55.09
CA ALA A 875 -24.48 5.53 54.15
C ALA A 875 -23.49 4.57 54.81
N ILE A 876 -23.46 3.32 54.35
CA ILE A 876 -22.49 2.30 54.75
C ILE A 876 -21.79 1.77 53.50
N PHE A 877 -20.46 1.71 53.55
CA PHE A 877 -19.64 1.01 52.56
C PHE A 877 -18.83 -0.08 53.26
N GLY A 878 -18.93 -1.31 52.77
CA GLY A 878 -18.14 -2.44 53.26
C GLY A 878 -17.35 -3.08 52.14
N LEU A 879 -16.03 -3.08 52.23
CA LEU A 879 -15.14 -3.83 51.33
C LEU A 879 -14.59 -5.05 52.06
N PHE A 880 -14.94 -6.23 51.59
CA PHE A 880 -14.52 -7.50 52.16
C PHE A 880 -13.55 -8.20 51.22
N ASN A 881 -12.44 -8.69 51.78
CA ASN A 881 -11.43 -9.48 51.10
C ASN A 881 -11.39 -10.90 51.72
N PRO A 882 -12.18 -11.85 51.19
CA PRO A 882 -12.20 -13.21 51.70
C PRO A 882 -10.81 -13.87 51.70
N ALA A 883 -10.03 -13.66 50.64
CA ALA A 883 -8.69 -14.24 50.50
C ALA A 883 -7.67 -13.66 51.49
N GLY A 884 -7.85 -12.40 51.91
CA GLY A 884 -6.99 -11.73 52.89
C GLY A 884 -7.50 -11.80 54.34
N LYS A 885 -8.68 -12.42 54.56
CA LYS A 885 -9.37 -12.45 55.86
C LYS A 885 -9.53 -11.07 56.50
N SER A 886 -9.73 -10.04 55.68
CA SER A 886 -9.84 -8.65 56.14
C SER A 886 -11.08 -7.96 55.56
N ALA A 887 -11.66 -7.05 56.33
CA ALA A 887 -12.81 -6.25 55.94
C ALA A 887 -12.62 -4.79 56.37
N SER A 888 -12.99 -3.86 55.51
CA SER A 888 -12.94 -2.42 55.76
C SER A 888 -14.34 -1.84 55.67
N VAL A 889 -14.81 -1.22 56.75
CA VAL A 889 -16.17 -0.67 56.86
C VAL A 889 -16.09 0.83 57.08
N PHE A 890 -16.78 1.58 56.22
CA PHE A 890 -16.90 3.02 56.27
C PHE A 890 -18.36 3.39 56.55
N VAL A 891 -18.59 4.14 57.63
CA VAL A 891 -19.93 4.58 58.02
C VAL A 891 -19.98 6.10 57.92
N PHE A 892 -20.99 6.60 57.21
CA PHE A 892 -21.28 8.01 57.03
C PHE A 892 -22.53 8.35 57.84
N ASP A 893 -22.36 9.20 58.85
CA ASP A 893 -23.44 9.73 59.68
C ASP A 893 -23.20 11.22 59.92
N THR A 894 -24.23 12.04 59.68
CA THR A 894 -24.21 13.47 59.99
C THR A 894 -24.62 13.76 61.44
N ALA A 895 -25.21 12.78 62.16
CA ALA A 895 -25.65 12.91 63.55
C ALA A 895 -24.62 12.29 64.54
N ILE A 896 -24.60 12.81 65.77
CA ILE A 896 -23.46 12.76 66.71
C ILE A 896 -23.27 11.41 67.47
N GLY A 897 -24.03 10.34 67.16
CA GLY A 897 -23.95 9.08 67.91
C GLY A 897 -23.02 8.02 67.29
N ASP A 898 -21.96 7.61 68.00
CA ASP A 898 -21.24 6.35 67.72
C ASP A 898 -21.96 5.20 68.42
N GLN A 899 -22.73 4.42 67.66
CA GLN A 899 -23.47 3.24 68.12
C GLN A 899 -22.93 1.97 67.46
N MET A 900 -21.65 1.97 67.06
CA MET A 900 -21.08 0.86 66.30
C MET A 900 -20.98 -0.44 67.13
N PRO A 901 -21.57 -1.56 66.65
CA PRO A 901 -21.42 -2.85 67.32
C PRO A 901 -20.03 -3.45 67.06
N SER A 902 -19.61 -4.38 67.94
CA SER A 902 -18.45 -5.23 67.68
C SER A 902 -18.76 -6.19 66.52
N LEU A 903 -18.13 -5.97 65.37
CA LEU A 903 -18.43 -6.69 64.12
C LEU A 903 -17.96 -8.15 64.13
N GLY A 904 -16.91 -8.49 64.88
CA GLY A 904 -16.37 -9.85 64.95
C GLY A 904 -17.39 -10.87 65.50
N PRO A 905 -17.91 -10.69 66.72
CA PRO A 905 -18.95 -11.55 67.28
C PRO A 905 -20.23 -11.58 66.44
N LEU A 906 -20.60 -10.44 65.84
CA LEU A 906 -21.79 -10.33 65.00
C LEU A 906 -21.66 -11.17 63.72
N TYR A 907 -20.48 -11.16 63.10
CA TYR A 907 -20.17 -12.01 61.96
C TYR A 907 -20.20 -13.51 62.33
N THR A 908 -19.59 -13.89 63.45
CA THR A 908 -19.61 -15.30 63.91
C THR A 908 -21.03 -15.77 64.22
N ALA A 909 -21.87 -14.91 64.80
CA ALA A 909 -23.27 -15.22 65.09
C ALA A 909 -24.09 -15.46 63.80
N GLU A 910 -23.96 -14.59 62.80
CA GLU A 910 -24.67 -14.75 61.52
C GLU A 910 -24.15 -15.97 60.72
N ARG A 911 -22.85 -16.27 60.76
CA ARG A 911 -22.27 -17.48 60.15
C ARG A 911 -22.80 -18.75 60.83
N ASN A 912 -22.81 -18.79 62.15
CA ASN A 912 -23.33 -19.94 62.91
C ASN A 912 -24.83 -20.13 62.69
N ALA A 913 -25.60 -19.06 62.60
CA ALA A 913 -27.02 -19.13 62.27
C ALA A 913 -27.27 -19.81 60.91
N LYS A 914 -26.40 -19.56 59.92
CA LYS A 914 -26.48 -20.21 58.59
C LYS A 914 -26.04 -21.67 58.59
N LEU A 915 -25.02 -22.02 59.37
CA LEU A 915 -24.62 -23.42 59.57
C LEU A 915 -25.75 -24.23 60.21
N VAL A 916 -26.44 -23.67 61.22
CA VAL A 916 -27.60 -24.31 61.86
C VAL A 916 -28.78 -24.47 60.89
N GLN A 917 -28.90 -23.59 59.90
CA GLN A 917 -29.91 -23.70 58.83
C GLN A 917 -29.56 -24.75 57.75
N GLY A 918 -28.45 -25.49 57.89
CA GLY A 918 -28.07 -26.57 56.99
C GLY A 918 -27.33 -26.13 55.71
N THR A 919 -26.70 -24.95 55.70
CA THR A 919 -25.87 -24.51 54.56
C THR A 919 -24.48 -25.14 54.62
N ASP A 920 -23.98 -25.68 53.50
CA ASP A 920 -22.64 -26.27 53.42
C ASP A 920 -21.54 -25.29 53.80
N GLU A 921 -20.56 -25.75 54.59
CA GLU A 921 -19.47 -24.91 55.07
C GLU A 921 -18.58 -24.35 53.95
N GLU A 922 -18.49 -25.05 52.81
CA GLU A 922 -17.74 -24.61 51.63
C GLU A 922 -18.34 -23.39 50.91
N LEU A 923 -19.64 -23.14 51.08
CA LEU A 923 -20.33 -21.98 50.52
C LEU A 923 -20.21 -20.74 51.42
N LEU A 924 -19.79 -20.91 52.67
CA LEU A 924 -19.70 -19.83 53.64
C LEU A 924 -18.33 -19.12 53.59
N PRO A 925 -18.26 -17.80 53.88
CA PRO A 925 -16.99 -17.10 53.94
C PRO A 925 -16.10 -17.54 55.14
N PRO A 926 -14.83 -17.08 55.21
CA PRO A 926 -13.83 -17.56 56.19
C PRO A 926 -14.29 -17.51 57.66
N THR A 927 -13.81 -18.42 58.49
CA THR A 927 -14.21 -18.56 59.92
C THR A 927 -13.94 -17.31 60.77
N SER A 928 -12.91 -16.52 60.45
CA SER A 928 -12.59 -15.27 61.14
C SER A 928 -12.19 -14.16 60.16
N LEU A 929 -12.60 -12.93 60.50
CA LEU A 929 -12.32 -11.70 59.73
C LEU A 929 -11.80 -10.60 60.64
N THR A 930 -10.75 -9.92 60.19
CA THR A 930 -10.25 -8.71 60.84
C THR A 930 -10.96 -7.50 60.27
N PHE A 931 -11.67 -6.75 61.11
CA PHE A 931 -12.42 -5.56 60.71
C PHE A 931 -11.65 -4.28 61.01
N SER A 932 -11.59 -3.38 60.02
CA SER A 932 -11.18 -1.99 60.20
C SER A 932 -12.38 -1.08 59.98
N VAL A 933 -12.82 -0.40 61.04
CA VAL A 933 -14.00 0.49 61.00
C VAL A 933 -13.53 1.93 60.99
N SER A 934 -14.09 2.76 60.10
CA SER A 934 -13.86 4.19 60.15
C SER A 934 -15.17 4.98 60.00
N LEU A 935 -15.45 5.81 61.01
CA LEU A 935 -16.60 6.71 61.05
C LEU A 935 -16.22 8.08 60.46
N SER A 936 -17.09 8.65 59.63
CA SER A 936 -16.93 10.01 59.10
C SER A 936 -18.07 10.90 59.56
N LYS A 937 -17.73 12.03 60.19
CA LYS A 937 -18.67 13.06 60.67
C LYS A 937 -18.96 14.16 59.64
N THR A 938 -18.19 14.21 58.56
CA THR A 938 -18.23 15.28 57.55
C THR A 938 -18.83 14.76 56.26
N ALA A 939 -19.65 15.57 55.58
CA ALA A 939 -20.24 15.29 54.26
C ALA A 939 -19.20 15.13 53.12
N ASN A 940 -17.90 15.23 53.40
CA ASN A 940 -16.83 15.03 52.42
C ASN A 940 -16.56 13.54 52.19
N GLU A 941 -17.44 12.90 51.42
CA GLU A 941 -17.32 11.50 50.96
C GLU A 941 -15.96 11.23 50.25
N ARG A 942 -15.37 12.27 49.62
CA ARG A 942 -14.13 12.19 48.81
C ARG A 942 -12.89 11.69 49.53
N GLN A 943 -12.65 12.05 50.79
CA GLN A 943 -11.44 11.62 51.52
C GLN A 943 -11.49 10.13 51.86
N LYS A 944 -12.68 9.60 52.16
CA LYS A 944 -12.88 8.17 52.45
C LYS A 944 -12.88 7.34 51.18
N PHE A 945 -13.39 7.87 50.06
CA PHE A 945 -13.18 7.27 48.75
C PHE A 945 -11.69 7.17 48.37
N ALA A 946 -10.86 8.17 48.71
CA ALA A 946 -9.41 8.06 48.51
C ALA A 946 -8.76 6.95 49.36
N GLN A 947 -9.25 6.72 50.59
CA GLN A 947 -8.79 5.62 51.44
C GLN A 947 -9.21 4.26 50.84
N LEU A 948 -10.44 4.12 50.37
CA LEU A 948 -10.94 2.93 49.69
C LEU A 948 -10.14 2.64 48.41
N GLN A 949 -9.84 3.66 47.61
CA GLN A 949 -8.99 3.55 46.43
C GLN A 949 -7.59 3.05 46.79
N ARG A 950 -6.97 3.59 47.85
CA ARG A 950 -5.67 3.13 48.32
C ARG A 950 -5.65 1.65 48.68
N ILE A 951 -6.69 1.15 49.36
CA ILE A 951 -6.83 -0.28 49.70
C ILE A 951 -6.89 -1.13 48.43
N LEU A 952 -7.64 -0.71 47.41
CA LEU A 952 -7.73 -1.41 46.13
C LEU A 952 -6.40 -1.37 45.35
N THR A 953 -5.70 -0.24 45.37
CA THR A 953 -4.37 -0.08 44.76
C THR A 953 -3.34 -0.99 45.42
N ASP A 954 -3.35 -1.06 46.75
CA ASP A 954 -2.46 -1.94 47.52
C ASP A 954 -2.78 -3.41 47.22
N TYR A 955 -4.05 -3.81 47.19
CA TYR A 955 -4.47 -5.16 46.79
C TYR A 955 -3.98 -5.52 45.37
N LYS A 956 -4.10 -4.60 44.41
CA LYS A 956 -3.62 -4.79 43.03
C LYS A 956 -2.10 -4.99 42.99
N ARG A 957 -1.35 -4.23 43.79
CA ARG A 957 0.12 -4.31 43.86
C ARG A 957 0.60 -5.66 44.39
N GLU A 958 -0.18 -6.30 45.27
CA GLU A 958 0.12 -7.63 45.81
C GLU A 958 -0.06 -8.77 44.79
N LYS A 959 -0.62 -8.51 43.60
CA LYS A 959 -0.78 -9.48 42.49
C LYS A 959 -1.35 -10.84 42.92
N ARG A 960 -2.45 -10.83 43.66
CA ARG A 960 -3.08 -12.05 44.22
C ARG A 960 -3.77 -12.96 43.19
N GLY A 961 -3.50 -12.82 41.90
CA GLY A 961 -4.13 -13.58 40.80
C GLY A 961 -5.39 -12.92 40.24
N PRO A 962 -6.10 -13.59 39.31
CA PRO A 962 -7.30 -13.03 38.67
C PRO A 962 -8.38 -12.77 39.72
N THR A 963 -8.89 -11.53 39.76
CA THR A 963 -9.87 -11.08 40.77
C THR A 963 -10.94 -10.21 40.12
N PHE A 964 -12.22 -10.43 40.45
CA PHE A 964 -13.33 -9.51 40.15
C PHE A 964 -13.90 -8.88 41.42
N ILE A 965 -14.66 -7.79 41.30
CA ILE A 965 -15.36 -7.16 42.43
C ILE A 965 -16.85 -7.44 42.28
N ALA A 966 -17.44 -8.17 43.23
CA ALA A 966 -18.87 -8.30 43.38
C ALA A 966 -19.42 -7.01 44.03
N VAL A 967 -20.25 -6.27 43.31
CA VAL A 967 -20.75 -4.96 43.71
C VAL A 967 -22.24 -5.06 44.03
N GLN A 968 -22.59 -4.89 45.29
CA GLN A 968 -23.97 -4.66 45.73
C GLN A 968 -24.11 -3.19 46.09
N SER A 969 -24.74 -2.40 45.22
CA SER A 969 -24.84 -0.95 45.35
C SER A 969 -26.14 -0.45 44.75
N ALA A 970 -26.73 0.59 45.33
CA ALA A 970 -27.83 1.33 44.73
C ALA A 970 -27.39 2.25 43.56
N PHE A 971 -26.09 2.48 43.40
CA PHE A 971 -25.54 3.23 42.27
C PHE A 971 -25.15 2.31 41.13
N ASP A 972 -25.42 2.78 39.91
CA ASP A 972 -24.97 2.17 38.67
C ASP A 972 -23.43 2.06 38.62
N LEU A 973 -22.94 1.06 37.90
CA LEU A 973 -21.50 0.78 37.79
C LEU A 973 -20.71 1.95 37.18
N THR A 974 -21.31 2.67 36.22
CA THR A 974 -20.72 3.86 35.59
C THR A 974 -20.56 4.99 36.60
N HIS A 975 -21.61 5.27 37.37
CA HIS A 975 -21.59 6.26 38.45
C HIS A 975 -20.55 5.89 39.52
N LEU A 976 -20.51 4.62 39.93
CA LEU A 976 -19.55 4.14 40.92
C LEU A 976 -18.10 4.24 40.42
N THR A 977 -17.85 3.93 39.15
CA THR A 977 -16.51 4.04 38.54
C THR A 977 -16.05 5.50 38.42
N ASN A 978 -16.97 6.44 38.18
CA ASN A 978 -16.67 7.87 38.17
C ASN A 978 -16.28 8.39 39.57
N LEU A 979 -16.92 7.89 40.63
CA LEU A 979 -16.57 8.21 42.02
C LEU A 979 -15.29 7.52 42.47
N LEU A 980 -15.04 6.29 42.00
CA LEU A 980 -13.93 5.43 42.39
C LEU A 980 -13.18 4.89 41.15
N PRO A 981 -12.27 5.67 40.54
CA PRO A 981 -11.59 5.27 39.30
C PRO A 981 -10.79 3.97 39.41
N GLU A 982 -10.24 3.65 40.59
CA GLU A 982 -9.49 2.41 40.82
C GLU A 982 -10.37 1.15 40.80
N ILE A 983 -11.69 1.27 41.03
CA ILE A 983 -12.63 0.14 40.88
C ILE A 983 -12.67 -0.32 39.41
N GLY A 984 -12.62 0.60 38.44
CA GLY A 984 -12.59 0.28 37.00
C GLY A 984 -11.33 -0.46 36.54
N GLN A 985 -10.36 -0.69 37.43
CA GLN A 985 -9.19 -1.55 37.18
C GLN A 985 -9.47 -3.03 37.43
N PHE A 986 -10.67 -3.39 37.88
CA PHE A 986 -11.14 -4.76 38.06
C PHE A 986 -12.44 -4.96 37.26
N PRO A 987 -12.75 -6.19 36.81
CA PRO A 987 -14.11 -6.51 36.35
C PRO A 987 -15.09 -6.41 37.51
N LEU A 988 -16.25 -5.81 37.22
CA LEU A 988 -17.33 -5.56 38.17
C LEU A 988 -18.50 -6.50 37.88
N VAL A 989 -18.97 -7.18 38.92
CA VAL A 989 -20.10 -8.11 38.85
C VAL A 989 -21.21 -7.55 39.73
N PRO A 990 -22.30 -7.00 39.16
CA PRO A 990 -23.37 -6.43 39.94
C PRO A 990 -24.20 -7.53 40.63
N ILE A 991 -24.46 -7.37 41.93
CA ILE A 991 -25.41 -8.19 42.69
C ILE A 991 -26.68 -7.36 42.87
N HIS A 992 -27.76 -7.79 42.22
CA HIS A 992 -29.03 -7.07 42.14
C HIS A 992 -29.95 -7.23 43.37
N VAL A 993 -29.36 -7.53 44.53
CA VAL A 993 -30.10 -7.65 45.79
C VAL A 993 -30.20 -6.26 46.41
N THR A 994 -31.41 -5.69 46.43
CA THR A 994 -31.66 -4.38 47.02
C THR A 994 -32.14 -4.47 48.46
N ASP A 995 -31.69 -3.55 49.30
CA ASP A 995 -32.23 -3.35 50.64
C ASP A 995 -33.39 -2.35 50.63
N SER A 996 -34.24 -2.40 51.66
CA SER A 996 -35.35 -1.45 51.81
C SER A 996 -34.81 -0.02 51.95
N THR A 997 -35.42 0.92 51.23
CA THR A 997 -35.11 2.35 51.32
C THR A 997 -35.35 2.93 52.71
N THR A 998 -36.12 2.25 53.57
CA THR A 998 -36.42 2.64 54.96
C THR A 998 -35.51 1.99 56.01
N LEU A 999 -34.49 1.22 55.59
CA LEU A 999 -33.63 0.42 56.49
C LEU A 999 -32.98 1.24 57.62
N TYR A 1000 -32.67 2.52 57.37
CA TYR A 1000 -31.98 3.40 58.34
C TYR A 1000 -32.91 4.30 59.17
N ASN A 1001 -34.23 4.07 59.11
CA ASN A 1001 -35.25 4.85 59.84
C ASN A 1001 -35.43 4.42 61.31
N VAL A 1002 -34.47 3.70 61.88
CA VAL A 1002 -34.44 3.25 63.28
C VAL A 1002 -33.39 4.04 64.06
N LEU A 1003 -33.55 4.19 65.38
CA LEU A 1003 -32.57 4.87 66.24
C LEU A 1003 -31.20 4.17 66.21
N ASP A 1004 -31.16 2.84 66.39
CA ASP A 1004 -29.94 2.00 66.33
C ASP A 1004 -29.64 1.52 64.89
N TRP A 1005 -29.68 2.45 63.93
CA TRP A 1005 -29.55 2.11 62.51
C TRP A 1005 -28.15 1.58 62.14
N GLN A 1006 -27.10 2.01 62.84
CA GLN A 1006 -25.72 1.58 62.56
C GLN A 1006 -25.58 0.07 62.81
N ARG A 1007 -26.14 -0.44 63.92
CA ARG A 1007 -26.17 -1.88 64.21
C ARG A 1007 -27.02 -2.65 63.20
N VAL A 1008 -28.20 -2.15 62.86
CA VAL A 1008 -29.10 -2.77 61.88
C VAL A 1008 -28.43 -2.83 60.49
N GLY A 1009 -27.81 -1.74 60.05
CA GLY A 1009 -27.10 -1.64 58.79
C GLY A 1009 -25.86 -2.55 58.72
N CYS A 1010 -25.03 -2.57 59.76
CA CYS A 1010 -23.87 -3.48 59.82
C CYS A 1010 -24.28 -4.96 59.87
N ARG A 1011 -25.35 -5.29 60.60
CA ARG A 1011 -25.92 -6.65 60.60
C ARG A 1011 -26.39 -7.05 59.22
N ARG A 1012 -27.11 -6.18 58.52
CA ARG A 1012 -27.60 -6.44 57.16
C ARG A 1012 -26.47 -6.61 56.14
N MET A 1013 -25.46 -5.74 56.19
CA MET A 1013 -24.25 -5.87 55.39
C MET A 1013 -23.56 -7.23 55.60
N LEU A 1014 -23.42 -7.67 56.86
CA LEU A 1014 -22.80 -8.97 57.18
C LEU A 1014 -23.65 -10.15 56.73
N GLN A 1015 -24.99 -10.07 56.84
CA GLN A 1015 -25.90 -11.08 56.28
C GLN A 1015 -25.72 -11.24 54.77
N HIS A 1016 -25.66 -10.13 54.04
CA HIS A 1016 -25.44 -10.17 52.60
C HIS A 1016 -24.05 -10.70 52.24
N TYR A 1017 -23.02 -10.31 52.97
CA TYR A 1017 -21.68 -10.88 52.78
C TYR A 1017 -21.63 -12.38 53.05
N VAL A 1018 -22.33 -12.89 54.08
CA VAL A 1018 -22.43 -14.34 54.33
C VAL A 1018 -23.13 -15.06 53.16
N ASN A 1019 -24.14 -14.44 52.55
CA ASN A 1019 -24.85 -14.99 51.39
C ASN A 1019 -24.17 -14.70 50.03
N SER A 1020 -23.10 -13.91 50.01
CA SER A 1020 -22.50 -13.40 48.76
C SER A 1020 -22.08 -14.50 47.79
N ASN A 1021 -21.50 -15.58 48.29
CA ASN A 1021 -21.13 -16.74 47.47
C ASN A 1021 -22.34 -17.40 46.81
N ILE A 1022 -23.48 -17.49 47.53
CA ILE A 1022 -24.72 -18.05 47.00
C ILE A 1022 -25.24 -17.17 45.86
N TYR A 1023 -25.23 -15.84 46.06
CA TYR A 1023 -25.62 -14.89 45.01
C TYR A 1023 -24.71 -15.01 43.78
N ILE A 1024 -23.39 -15.10 43.97
CA ILE A 1024 -22.44 -15.24 42.87
C ILE A 1024 -22.65 -16.56 42.12
N GLN A 1025 -22.90 -17.68 42.81
CA GLN A 1025 -23.16 -18.97 42.15
C GLN A 1025 -24.45 -18.93 41.32
N SER A 1026 -25.51 -18.37 41.87
CA SER A 1026 -26.77 -18.19 41.13
C SER A 1026 -26.59 -17.30 39.89
N LEU A 1027 -25.84 -16.19 40.01
CA LEU A 1027 -25.50 -15.33 38.87
C LEU A 1027 -24.64 -16.05 37.83
N LEU A 1028 -23.70 -16.91 38.26
CA LEU A 1028 -22.89 -17.71 37.34
C LEU A 1028 -23.72 -18.76 36.60
N GLU A 1029 -24.70 -19.38 37.24
CA GLU A 1029 -25.64 -20.31 36.59
C GLU A 1029 -26.51 -19.59 35.56
N GLN A 1030 -27.04 -18.42 35.92
CA GLN A 1030 -27.76 -17.52 35.01
C GLN A 1030 -26.90 -17.11 33.81
N ALA A 1031 -25.64 -16.72 34.04
CA ALA A 1031 -24.66 -16.38 33.01
C ALA A 1031 -24.41 -17.55 32.04
N ARG A 1032 -24.26 -18.76 32.58
CA ARG A 1032 -24.04 -19.98 31.81
C ARG A 1032 -25.25 -20.34 30.95
N TYR A 1033 -26.47 -20.16 31.49
CA TYR A 1033 -27.72 -20.42 30.78
C TYR A 1033 -27.95 -19.44 29.63
N LEU A 1034 -27.79 -18.13 29.86
CA LEU A 1034 -27.96 -17.12 28.81
C LEU A 1034 -26.76 -17.00 27.87
N HIS A 1035 -25.63 -17.62 28.20
CA HIS A 1035 -24.35 -17.40 27.53
C HIS A 1035 -23.97 -15.90 27.48
N VAL A 1036 -24.02 -15.22 28.62
CA VAL A 1036 -23.69 -13.79 28.79
C VAL A 1036 -22.61 -13.64 29.85
N PRO A 1037 -21.67 -12.68 29.72
CA PRO A 1037 -20.70 -12.40 30.78
C PRO A 1037 -21.40 -12.06 32.10
N VAL A 1038 -20.93 -12.64 33.19
CA VAL A 1038 -21.56 -12.46 34.53
C VAL A 1038 -21.64 -10.99 34.96
N GLY A 1039 -20.71 -10.15 34.53
CA GLY A 1039 -20.70 -8.71 34.83
C GLY A 1039 -21.69 -7.86 34.01
N ASN A 1040 -22.39 -8.45 33.04
CA ASN A 1040 -23.33 -7.77 32.14
C ASN A 1040 -24.78 -8.27 32.30
N ILE A 1041 -25.08 -9.06 33.34
CA ILE A 1041 -26.44 -9.49 33.63
C ILE A 1041 -27.21 -8.31 34.23
N PRO A 1042 -28.36 -7.90 33.66
CA PRO A 1042 -29.19 -6.84 34.22
C PRO A 1042 -30.02 -7.34 35.41
N GLN A 1043 -30.69 -6.41 36.10
CA GLN A 1043 -31.56 -6.74 37.23
C GLN A 1043 -32.74 -7.63 36.80
N ASP A 1044 -33.39 -7.29 35.69
CA ASP A 1044 -34.42 -8.14 35.08
C ASP A 1044 -33.80 -9.15 34.12
N PHE A 1045 -33.28 -10.23 34.70
CA PHE A 1045 -32.68 -11.33 33.97
C PHE A 1045 -33.67 -12.03 33.02
N ALA A 1046 -34.95 -12.12 33.38
CA ALA A 1046 -35.94 -12.91 32.64
C ALA A 1046 -36.33 -12.23 31.32
N MET A 1047 -36.67 -10.94 31.37
CA MET A 1047 -36.98 -10.16 30.17
C MET A 1047 -35.77 -10.05 29.24
N PHE A 1048 -34.61 -9.72 29.81
CA PHE A 1048 -33.37 -9.64 29.05
C PHE A 1048 -32.99 -10.98 28.38
N GLY A 1049 -33.21 -12.09 29.08
CA GLY A 1049 -33.00 -13.43 28.52
C GLY A 1049 -33.88 -13.70 27.30
N CYS A 1050 -35.15 -13.32 27.37
CA CYS A 1050 -36.10 -13.44 26.25
C CYS A 1050 -35.64 -12.59 25.05
N ASP A 1051 -35.30 -11.32 25.28
CA ASP A 1051 -34.80 -10.40 24.24
C ASP A 1051 -33.53 -10.93 23.58
N LEU A 1052 -32.60 -11.44 24.38
CA LEU A 1052 -31.34 -12.00 23.90
C LEU A 1052 -31.57 -13.25 23.03
N PHE A 1053 -32.43 -14.18 23.47
CA PHE A 1053 -32.74 -15.37 22.70
C PHE A 1053 -33.48 -15.03 21.42
N LEU A 1054 -34.45 -14.12 21.47
CA LEU A 1054 -35.16 -13.65 20.30
C LEU A 1054 -34.21 -12.97 19.30
N ALA A 1055 -33.32 -12.09 19.77
CA ALA A 1055 -32.33 -11.43 18.92
C ALA A 1055 -31.36 -12.43 18.25
N ARG A 1056 -30.90 -13.46 18.99
CA ARG A 1056 -30.06 -14.54 18.44
C ARG A 1056 -30.80 -15.39 17.41
N LEU A 1057 -32.07 -15.73 17.67
CA LEU A 1057 -32.92 -16.47 16.74
C LEU A 1057 -33.21 -15.65 15.47
N ALA A 1058 -33.60 -14.38 15.62
CA ALA A 1058 -33.81 -13.46 14.52
C ALA A 1058 -32.56 -13.35 13.63
N THR A 1059 -31.39 -13.15 14.25
CA THR A 1059 -30.11 -13.09 13.53
C THR A 1059 -29.82 -14.41 12.80
N LYS A 1060 -30.07 -15.57 13.43
CA LYS A 1060 -29.87 -16.90 12.83
C LYS A 1060 -30.77 -17.13 11.62
N HIS A 1061 -31.98 -16.58 11.62
CA HIS A 1061 -32.94 -16.66 10.52
C HIS A 1061 -32.85 -15.48 9.52
N ASN A 1062 -31.78 -14.68 9.57
CA ASN A 1062 -31.54 -13.52 8.69
C ASN A 1062 -32.62 -12.41 8.78
N HIS A 1063 -33.23 -12.24 9.95
CA HIS A 1063 -34.08 -11.08 10.24
C HIS A 1063 -33.24 -9.90 10.73
N ILE A 1064 -33.68 -8.69 10.41
CA ILE A 1064 -33.14 -7.45 10.97
C ILE A 1064 -33.69 -7.26 12.39
N LEU A 1065 -32.85 -6.78 13.30
CA LEU A 1065 -33.24 -6.48 14.67
C LEU A 1065 -34.00 -5.14 14.73
N TRP A 1066 -35.08 -5.09 15.50
CA TRP A 1066 -35.84 -3.87 15.80
C TRP A 1066 -35.70 -3.43 17.26
N ALA A 1067 -34.67 -3.92 17.95
CA ALA A 1067 -34.42 -3.62 19.35
C ALA A 1067 -34.09 -2.14 19.53
N SER A 1068 -34.78 -1.49 20.45
CA SER A 1068 -34.59 -0.07 20.81
C SER A 1068 -34.52 0.04 22.33
N PRO A 1069 -33.75 1.00 22.88
CA PRO A 1069 -33.81 1.35 24.30
C PRO A 1069 -35.12 2.04 24.68
N THR A 1070 -35.97 2.41 23.72
CA THR A 1070 -37.27 3.05 23.98
C THR A 1070 -38.40 2.01 24.05
N HIS A 1071 -39.58 2.43 24.51
CA HIS A 1071 -40.79 1.58 24.48
C HIS A 1071 -41.31 1.29 23.06
N ARG A 1072 -40.71 1.86 22.01
CA ARG A 1072 -41.09 1.65 20.61
C ARG A 1072 -40.01 0.86 19.87
N PRO A 1073 -40.37 -0.13 19.04
CA PRO A 1073 -39.42 -0.87 18.21
C PRO A 1073 -38.85 0.02 17.10
N ASP A 1074 -37.60 -0.24 16.68
CA ASP A 1074 -36.98 0.41 15.51
C ASP A 1074 -37.62 -0.13 14.23
N LEU A 1075 -38.43 0.70 13.58
CA LEU A 1075 -39.14 0.38 12.33
C LEU A 1075 -38.61 1.21 11.16
N GLY A 1076 -37.37 1.69 11.26
CA GLY A 1076 -36.69 2.39 10.18
C GLY A 1076 -37.21 3.79 9.89
N GLY A 1077 -37.67 4.53 10.92
CA GLY A 1077 -38.22 5.88 10.81
C GLY A 1077 -39.74 5.97 10.76
N LYS A 1078 -40.44 4.84 10.91
CA LYS A 1078 -41.93 4.72 10.91
C LYS A 1078 -42.48 4.32 12.28
N GLU A 1079 -41.75 4.61 13.35
CA GLU A 1079 -42.11 4.19 14.72
C GLU A 1079 -43.36 4.91 15.24
N ALA A 1080 -43.63 6.12 14.73
CA ALA A 1080 -44.81 6.91 15.06
C ALA A 1080 -46.08 6.43 14.35
N ASP A 1081 -45.95 5.78 13.20
CA ASP A 1081 -47.07 5.41 12.32
C ASP A 1081 -47.82 4.14 12.79
N ASP A 1082 -47.27 3.42 13.77
CA ASP A 1082 -47.87 2.19 14.27
C ASP A 1082 -48.90 2.41 15.37
N ASN A 1083 -50.15 2.62 14.94
CA ASN A 1083 -51.30 2.82 15.83
C ASN A 1083 -51.56 1.65 16.80
N ARG A 1084 -51.03 0.45 16.53
CA ARG A 1084 -51.14 -0.71 17.45
C ARG A 1084 -50.45 -0.47 18.79
N LEU A 1085 -49.41 0.35 18.82
CA LEU A 1085 -48.69 0.72 20.04
C LEU A 1085 -49.38 1.85 20.83
N CYS A 1086 -50.35 2.53 20.20
CA CYS A 1086 -51.16 3.59 20.80
C CYS A 1086 -52.54 3.09 21.26
N MET A 1087 -52.90 1.84 20.95
CA MET A 1087 -53.98 1.17 21.65
C MET A 1087 -53.43 0.79 23.03
N GLU A 1088 -53.64 1.67 24.01
CA GLU A 1088 -53.79 1.21 25.39
C GLU A 1088 -54.83 0.08 25.31
N LEU A 1089 -54.40 -1.15 25.59
CA LEU A 1089 -55.35 -2.22 25.89
C LEU A 1089 -56.19 -1.66 27.04
N GLU A 1090 -57.41 -1.22 26.74
CA GLU A 1090 -58.41 -0.95 27.76
C GLU A 1090 -58.39 -2.13 28.72
N ASP A 1091 -58.22 -1.79 29.98
CA ASP A 1091 -57.90 -2.64 31.11
C ASP A 1091 -58.39 -4.08 30.98
N SER A 1092 -57.46 -5.00 31.24
CA SER A 1092 -57.67 -6.26 31.96
C SER A 1092 -59.12 -6.46 32.43
N SER A 1093 -60.00 -6.95 31.55
CA SER A 1093 -61.20 -7.63 32.02
C SER A 1093 -60.68 -8.91 32.66
N LEU A 1094 -60.40 -8.89 33.97
CA LEU A 1094 -60.43 -10.09 34.79
C LEU A 1094 -61.77 -10.76 34.43
N VAL A 1095 -61.71 -11.82 33.63
CA VAL A 1095 -62.88 -12.65 33.33
C VAL A 1095 -63.11 -13.49 34.58
N GLU A 1096 -63.54 -12.84 35.66
CA GLU A 1096 -63.95 -13.50 36.88
C GLU A 1096 -65.38 -13.99 36.66
N MET A 1097 -65.52 -15.23 36.16
CA MET A 1097 -66.81 -15.88 36.01
C MET A 1097 -67.28 -16.41 37.37
N ASN A 1098 -67.56 -15.50 38.31
CA ASN A 1098 -68.11 -15.85 39.62
C ASN A 1098 -69.65 -15.81 39.54
N ASN A 1099 -70.31 -16.94 39.84
CA ASN A 1099 -71.76 -17.00 39.95
C ASN A 1099 -72.16 -17.20 41.43
N PRO A 1100 -72.25 -16.12 42.23
CA PRO A 1100 -72.43 -16.22 43.67
C PRO A 1100 -73.78 -16.86 44.03
N GLY A 1101 -73.74 -17.96 44.80
CA GLY A 1101 -74.94 -18.69 45.23
C GLY A 1101 -74.65 -19.69 46.35
N ALA A 1102 -75.68 -20.09 47.10
CA ALA A 1102 -75.59 -21.14 48.11
C ALA A 1102 -75.91 -22.50 47.46
N TYR A 1103 -74.90 -23.13 46.86
CA TYR A 1103 -75.06 -24.42 46.21
C TYR A 1103 -74.94 -25.54 47.23
N SER A 1104 -75.91 -26.46 47.25
CA SER A 1104 -75.97 -27.54 48.25
C SER A 1104 -75.08 -28.74 47.93
N THR A 1105 -74.32 -28.70 46.83
CA THR A 1105 -73.57 -29.86 46.29
C THR A 1105 -72.07 -29.61 46.19
N VAL A 1106 -71.61 -28.73 45.28
CA VAL A 1106 -70.18 -28.45 45.05
C VAL A 1106 -69.99 -27.00 44.62
N CYS A 1107 -68.97 -26.35 45.18
CA CYS A 1107 -68.39 -25.11 44.64
C CYS A 1107 -67.06 -25.44 43.98
N VAL A 1108 -66.84 -24.99 42.73
CA VAL A 1108 -65.60 -25.21 41.98
C VAL A 1108 -64.95 -23.86 41.73
N ASP A 1109 -63.69 -23.74 42.13
CA ASP A 1109 -62.83 -22.58 41.86
C ASP A 1109 -61.69 -23.02 40.94
N VAL A 1110 -61.47 -22.29 39.85
CA VAL A 1110 -60.48 -22.63 38.81
C VAL A 1110 -59.63 -21.40 38.52
N GLU A 1111 -58.40 -21.41 39.04
CA GLU A 1111 -57.39 -20.40 38.74
C GLU A 1111 -56.54 -20.85 37.53
N LEU A 1112 -56.69 -20.15 36.40
CA LEU A 1112 -55.87 -20.38 35.21
C LEU A 1112 -54.61 -19.50 35.27
N THR A 1113 -53.45 -20.13 35.43
CA THR A 1113 -52.14 -19.46 35.41
C THR A 1113 -51.41 -19.69 34.09
N SER A 1114 -50.52 -18.76 33.70
CA SER A 1114 -49.66 -18.87 32.50
C SER A 1114 -50.37 -19.04 31.14
N LEU A 1115 -51.59 -18.50 30.99
CA LEU A 1115 -52.39 -18.62 29.75
C LEU A 1115 -51.63 -18.19 28.49
N ALA A 1116 -50.86 -17.10 28.57
CA ALA A 1116 -50.06 -16.60 27.44
C ALA A 1116 -49.02 -17.61 26.96
N VAL A 1117 -48.37 -18.34 27.87
CA VAL A 1117 -47.36 -19.35 27.52
C VAL A 1117 -48.03 -20.54 26.85
N ASN A 1118 -49.14 -21.03 27.41
CA ASN A 1118 -49.88 -22.16 26.84
C ASN A 1118 -50.41 -21.84 25.44
N THR A 1119 -50.88 -20.60 25.21
CA THR A 1119 -51.38 -20.15 23.90
C THR A 1119 -50.28 -20.05 22.83
N ILE A 1120 -49.02 -19.81 23.21
CA ILE A 1120 -47.89 -19.75 22.27
C ILE A 1120 -47.35 -21.15 21.95
N VAL A 1121 -47.53 -22.12 22.86
CA VAL A 1121 -47.04 -23.49 22.70
C VAL A 1121 -47.98 -24.36 21.86
N GLU A 1122 -49.29 -24.11 21.95
CA GLU A 1122 -50.28 -24.65 20.99
C GLU A 1122 -50.10 -24.03 19.59
#